data_AF-A0A534XRP6-F1
#
_entry.id   AF-A0A534XRP6-F1
#
_cell.length_a   1.000
_cell.length_b   1.000
_cell.length_c   1.000
_cell.angle_alpha   90.00
_cell.angle_beta   90.00
_cell.angle_gamma   90.00
#
_symmetry.space_group_name_H-M   'P 1'
#
loop_
_entity.id
_entity.type
_entity.pdbx_description
1 polymer ?
#
loop_
_entity_poly.entity_id
_entity_poly.type
_entity_poly.pdbx_seq_one_letter_code
_entity_poly.pdbx_strand_id
1 'polypeptide(L)'
;VRSASLRLQTPPGGVIPLALAQRQAEHNGVVLPLKVGERVHGVLVAVKKETLEREDLRLLNTLAAQLAVSLLNVMLFQQTQRRVEELSNLLELGQTALGNFDLRRILDAGARVAVRILRCTASYVWLPDSTGTSLKVEAFHDPDVADGAAQGIVFPLSRRSMVTLAFATRQPQAALDAQTDSRIDPELVRRIPARSILAVPLVSHDVAVGALSLLTRGDRILGAQDVRLATHVAQLLSAAVVSSDIVARERRRADELGLLQQISTALAGKLDRHELFVSALSRALELFDADVAAVYEREGDELRLSFTQAKEGTAHGFPESAPLGRFGLCEENNAMQRRVELDGQNGLRHSLCAPMPGPAGAPGGAFCVARRAERPFSADEARIADALSAQLSVALSNARLYAEERTRAEEMTSLYELSRSVAGSLEIVPLLNAAGERLRKLVDATNWFVLLLDEGKKTLRNIACSPQHSEFMRDVVLHVSESSIALEAVRTRRPVQEGHPEQSPRANPRLVSHFGQRALLAVPLIARDEVLGAVMLDDVRGSRVFTDGEIKRVVAGAQQIALAVLSGRLYEDLRRSYAELARTQAELIERERLAALGELSASIAHEVRNPLGVIFNSISSLRRLVEPKGDVKLLLDILSEESERLNHMVGDLLDYSRPIQPALQPVALGQLVDEAVSAVRTSVAHNEGVDVHTSISPGVATVRADSRLLRQALVNLVTNAFQAMPRGGSVTISATDVISDGGRLARISVRDTGTGIPREDRDRVFQAFFTTKPTGTGLGLAVVRRIAEGHGGRL
;
A
#
# COMPACT_ATOMS: atom_id res chain seq x y z
N VAL A 1 104.96 40.33 77.80
CA VAL A 1 105.76 39.19 77.27
C VAL A 1 104.82 38.35 76.40
N ARG A 2 105.31 37.88 75.24
CA ARG A 2 104.60 37.45 74.01
C ARG A 2 103.44 36.43 74.12
N SER A 3 102.65 36.38 73.03
CA SER A 3 101.90 35.24 72.40
C SER A 3 100.37 35.30 72.56
N ALA A 4 99.51 34.97 71.59
CA ALA A 4 99.60 34.77 70.15
C ALA A 4 98.16 34.96 69.59
N SER A 5 98.01 35.72 68.51
CA SER A 5 96.72 35.91 67.82
C SER A 5 96.33 34.64 67.04
N LEU A 6 95.18 34.04 67.37
CA LEU A 6 94.55 32.97 66.62
C LEU A 6 94.10 33.51 65.25
N ARG A 7 94.84 33.21 64.18
CA ARG A 7 94.41 33.46 62.80
C ARG A 7 93.56 32.29 62.32
N LEU A 8 92.24 32.44 62.39
CA LEU A 8 91.30 31.63 61.61
C LEU A 8 91.32 32.18 60.16
N GLN A 9 91.90 31.43 59.22
CA GLN A 9 91.70 31.70 57.79
C GLN A 9 90.32 31.17 57.38
N THR A 10 89.34 32.07 57.28
CA THR A 10 88.04 31.79 56.66
C THR A 10 88.10 32.11 55.16
N PRO A 11 87.53 31.27 54.26
CA PRO A 11 87.25 31.67 52.89
C PRO A 11 86.10 32.71 52.88
N PRO A 12 86.05 33.61 51.89
CA PRO A 12 85.10 34.71 51.88
C PRO A 12 83.66 34.21 51.69
N GLY A 13 82.77 34.51 52.65
CA GLY A 13 81.31 34.39 52.48
C GLY A 13 80.52 33.61 53.54
N GLY A 14 81.15 33.03 54.57
CA GLY A 14 80.42 32.28 55.61
C GLY A 14 80.38 33.00 56.96
N VAL A 15 79.20 33.44 57.41
CA VAL A 15 78.97 33.88 58.79
C VAL A 15 78.80 32.63 59.66
N ILE A 16 79.78 32.31 60.50
CA ILE A 16 79.64 31.30 61.55
C ILE A 16 78.93 31.97 62.73
N PRO A 17 77.86 31.40 63.31
CA PRO A 17 77.23 31.97 64.50
C PRO A 17 78.25 32.08 65.63
N LEU A 18 78.41 33.31 66.15
CA LEU A 18 79.35 33.71 67.21
C LEU A 18 79.20 32.93 68.54
N ALA A 19 78.18 32.07 68.66
CA ALA A 19 77.78 31.41 69.90
C ALA A 19 78.74 30.28 70.35
N LEU A 20 79.55 29.70 69.46
CA LEU A 20 80.53 28.66 69.83
C LEU A 20 81.89 29.24 70.27
N ALA A 21 82.21 30.48 69.90
CA ALA A 21 83.50 31.10 70.20
C ALA A 21 83.61 31.69 71.62
N GLN A 22 82.49 31.89 72.33
CA GLN A 22 82.47 32.61 73.61
C GLN A 22 82.55 31.72 74.86
N ARG A 23 82.68 30.39 74.75
CA ARG A 23 82.69 29.51 75.95
C ARG A 23 83.88 28.58 76.15
N GLN A 24 84.90 28.56 75.28
CA GLN A 24 86.07 27.69 75.48
C GLN A 24 87.36 28.35 74.99
N ALA A 25 87.99 29.16 75.84
CA ALA A 25 89.28 29.81 75.57
C ALA A 25 90.51 28.88 75.71
N GLU A 26 90.31 27.57 75.89
CA GLU A 26 91.39 26.60 76.13
C GLU A 26 91.47 25.46 75.09
N HIS A 27 90.83 25.60 73.92
CA HIS A 27 90.77 24.51 72.94
C HIS A 27 91.18 24.97 71.53
N ASN A 28 91.95 24.15 70.81
CA ASN A 28 92.31 24.36 69.41
C ASN A 28 91.21 23.79 68.50
N GLY A 29 90.71 24.59 67.55
CA GLY A 29 89.63 24.20 66.65
C GLY A 29 89.97 24.35 65.16
N VAL A 30 89.37 23.51 64.33
CA VAL A 30 89.43 23.58 62.86
C VAL A 30 88.04 23.53 62.26
N VAL A 31 87.82 24.30 61.19
CA VAL A 31 86.60 24.29 60.39
C VAL A 31 86.94 23.76 59.01
N LEU A 32 86.30 22.66 58.63
CA LEU A 32 86.50 22.00 57.33
C LEU A 32 85.21 22.08 56.50
N PRO A 33 85.27 22.47 55.22
CA PRO A 33 84.09 22.50 54.38
C PRO A 33 83.69 21.08 53.99
N LEU A 34 82.41 20.75 54.15
CA LEU A 34 81.82 19.52 53.63
C LEU A 34 81.56 19.71 52.14
N LYS A 35 82.51 19.34 51.29
CA LYS A 35 82.43 19.52 49.84
C LYS A 35 82.21 18.21 49.09
N VAL A 36 81.39 18.25 48.05
CA VAL A 36 81.28 17.20 47.02
C VAL A 36 81.52 17.87 45.67
N GLY A 37 82.63 17.51 45.01
CA GLY A 37 83.14 18.28 43.87
C GLY A 37 83.51 19.72 44.28
N GLU A 38 83.10 20.71 43.48
CA GLU A 38 83.36 22.13 43.73
C GLU A 38 82.35 22.80 44.68
N ARG A 39 81.24 22.11 45.04
CA ARG A 39 80.16 22.68 45.86
C ARG A 39 80.30 22.34 47.34
N VAL A 40 80.07 23.34 48.20
CA VAL A 40 80.06 23.21 49.66
C VAL A 40 78.62 22.96 50.12
N HIS A 41 78.39 21.85 50.81
CA HIS A 41 77.08 21.41 51.30
C HIS A 41 76.92 21.60 52.82
N GLY A 42 78.00 21.94 53.52
CA GLY A 42 78.00 22.24 54.95
C GLY A 42 79.41 22.50 55.48
N VAL A 43 79.56 22.61 56.80
CA VAL A 43 80.85 22.77 57.47
C VAL A 43 80.95 21.81 58.66
N LEU A 44 82.09 21.16 58.82
CA LEU A 44 82.46 20.38 59.99
C LEU A 44 83.33 21.23 60.89
N VAL A 45 82.90 21.41 62.14
CA VAL A 45 83.69 22.11 63.16
C VAL A 45 84.18 21.07 64.17
N ALA A 46 85.49 20.97 64.33
CA ALA A 46 86.11 20.08 65.30
C ALA A 46 86.95 20.90 66.29
N VAL A 47 86.89 20.57 67.58
CA VAL A 47 87.54 21.29 68.66
C VAL A 47 88.20 20.26 69.58
N LYS A 48 89.50 20.44 69.89
CA LYS A 48 90.32 19.55 70.73
C LYS A 48 91.05 20.37 71.79
N LYS A 49 91.17 19.86 73.02
CA LYS A 49 91.91 20.54 74.12
C LYS A 49 93.40 20.69 73.83
N GLU A 50 93.99 19.68 73.19
CA GLU A 50 95.41 19.62 72.85
C GLU A 50 95.68 20.18 71.44
N THR A 51 96.95 20.33 71.07
CA THR A 51 97.35 20.80 69.73
C THR A 51 96.93 19.80 68.67
N LEU A 52 96.22 20.25 67.63
CA LEU A 52 95.84 19.43 66.50
C LEU A 52 97.08 19.09 65.66
N GLU A 53 97.39 17.80 65.53
CA GLU A 53 98.54 17.34 64.75
C GLU A 53 98.19 17.18 63.26
N ARG A 54 99.20 17.02 62.41
CA ARG A 54 98.98 16.82 60.96
C ARG A 54 98.16 15.56 60.65
N GLU A 55 98.25 14.55 61.50
CA GLU A 55 97.50 13.30 61.37
C GLU A 55 96.02 13.49 61.74
N ASP A 56 95.72 14.27 62.80
CA ASP A 56 94.36 14.69 63.16
C ASP A 56 93.68 15.44 61.99
N LEU A 57 94.39 16.37 61.35
CA LEU A 57 93.85 17.14 60.22
C LEU A 57 93.54 16.26 58.99
N ARG A 58 94.37 15.25 58.71
CA ARG A 58 94.11 14.29 57.61
C ARG A 58 92.87 13.44 57.89
N LEU A 59 92.71 12.97 59.12
CA LEU A 59 91.54 12.22 59.57
C LEU A 59 90.27 13.06 59.50
N LEU A 60 90.30 14.29 60.03
CA LEU A 60 89.17 15.20 60.00
C LEU A 60 88.79 15.60 58.57
N ASN A 61 89.75 15.79 57.66
CA ASN A 61 89.47 16.10 56.26
C ASN A 61 88.83 14.90 55.53
N THR A 62 89.26 13.67 55.85
CA THR A 62 88.65 12.44 55.33
C THR A 62 87.22 12.28 55.84
N LEU A 63 87.00 12.51 57.14
CA LEU A 63 85.67 12.52 57.75
C LEU A 63 84.78 13.61 57.14
N ALA A 64 85.31 14.81 56.89
CA ALA A 64 84.57 15.88 56.23
C ALA A 64 84.13 15.49 54.81
N ALA A 65 85.01 14.87 54.02
CA ALA A 65 84.66 14.38 52.69
C ALA A 65 83.57 13.29 52.75
N GLN A 66 83.67 12.33 53.67
CA GLN A 66 82.70 11.25 53.82
C GLN A 66 81.34 11.72 54.36
N LEU A 67 81.35 12.69 55.28
CA LEU A 67 80.14 13.34 55.78
C LEU A 67 79.46 14.20 54.71
N ALA A 68 80.23 14.87 53.84
CA ALA A 68 79.68 15.66 52.74
C ALA A 68 78.84 14.82 51.77
N VAL A 69 79.36 13.65 51.39
CA VAL A 69 78.64 12.70 50.52
C VAL A 69 77.41 12.14 51.23
N SER A 70 77.52 11.75 52.51
CA SER A 70 76.38 11.23 53.28
C SER A 70 75.27 12.27 53.46
N LEU A 71 75.60 13.53 53.75
CA LEU A 71 74.64 14.64 53.84
C LEU A 71 73.93 14.89 52.51
N LEU A 72 74.68 14.89 51.41
CA LEU A 72 74.11 15.05 50.07
C LEU A 72 73.14 13.92 49.74
N ASN A 73 73.50 12.66 50.06
CA ASN A 73 72.63 11.50 49.86
C ASN A 73 71.35 11.58 50.69
N VAL A 74 71.43 11.99 51.96
CA VAL A 74 70.25 12.20 52.81
C VAL A 74 69.35 13.31 52.26
N MET A 75 69.92 14.42 51.81
CA MET A 75 69.16 15.51 51.19
C MET A 75 68.48 15.07 49.89
N LEU A 76 69.20 14.38 49.01
CA LEU A 76 68.65 13.82 47.76
C LEU A 76 67.53 12.82 48.05
N PHE A 77 67.72 11.94 49.03
CA PHE A 77 66.71 10.96 49.43
C PHE A 77 65.45 11.65 49.98
N GLN A 78 65.59 12.63 50.87
CA GLN A 78 64.47 13.41 51.38
C GLN A 78 63.74 14.18 50.27
N GLN A 79 64.48 14.74 49.31
CA GLN A 79 63.88 15.42 48.15
C GLN A 79 63.11 14.44 47.26
N THR A 80 63.65 13.24 47.07
CA THR A 80 63.00 12.17 46.29
C THR A 80 61.75 11.65 46.98
N GLN A 81 61.80 11.42 48.30
CA GLN A 81 60.61 11.01 49.08
C GLN A 81 59.50 12.07 49.03
N ARG A 82 59.84 13.35 49.20
CA ARG A 82 58.84 14.44 49.05
C ARG A 82 58.22 14.44 47.65
N ARG A 83 59.01 14.17 46.61
CA ARG A 83 58.51 14.12 45.23
C ARG A 83 57.57 12.96 44.99
N VAL A 84 57.84 11.80 45.59
CA VAL A 84 56.96 10.62 45.51
C VAL A 84 55.65 10.88 46.25
N GLU A 85 55.69 11.45 47.45
CA GLU A 85 54.49 11.83 48.22
C GLU A 85 53.64 12.87 47.46
N GLU A 86 54.27 13.89 46.87
CA GLU A 86 53.59 14.89 46.02
C GLU A 86 52.83 14.23 44.86
N LEU A 87 53.49 13.33 44.12
CA LEU A 87 52.89 12.64 42.97
C LEU A 87 51.77 11.68 43.40
N SER A 88 51.95 10.96 44.52
CA SER A 88 50.93 10.04 45.04
C SER A 88 49.64 10.78 45.42
N ASN A 89 49.74 11.94 46.07
CA ASN A 89 48.58 12.75 46.45
C ASN A 89 47.85 13.34 45.22
N LEU A 90 48.60 13.74 44.17
CA LEU A 90 48.00 14.21 42.91
C LEU A 90 47.30 13.08 42.14
N LEU A 91 47.85 11.87 42.17
CA LEU A 91 47.22 10.69 41.58
C LEU A 91 45.93 10.28 42.31
N GLU A 92 45.93 10.31 43.65
CA GLU A 92 44.73 10.06 44.47
C GLU A 92 43.59 11.05 44.16
N LEU A 93 43.92 12.33 43.98
CA LEU A 93 42.96 13.34 43.50
C LEU A 93 42.42 13.02 42.11
N GLY A 94 43.31 12.68 41.17
CA GLY A 94 42.92 12.29 39.81
C GLY A 94 41.97 11.10 39.79
N GLN A 95 42.23 10.07 40.62
CA GLN A 95 41.36 8.90 40.74
C GLN A 95 40.01 9.23 41.40
N THR A 96 40.00 10.09 42.42
CA THR A 96 38.75 10.52 43.07
C THR A 96 37.87 11.34 42.11
N ALA A 97 38.48 12.17 41.26
CA ALA A 97 37.78 12.93 40.22
C ALA A 97 37.20 12.03 39.11
N LEU A 98 37.82 10.88 38.84
CA LEU A 98 37.35 9.91 37.84
C LEU A 98 36.26 8.94 38.38
N GLY A 99 36.13 8.78 39.70
CA GLY A 99 35.24 7.78 40.32
C GLY A 99 33.89 8.28 40.84
N ASN A 100 33.68 9.59 41.00
CA ASN A 100 32.44 10.15 41.57
C ASN A 100 31.83 11.24 40.67
N PHE A 101 30.53 11.13 40.36
CA PHE A 101 29.80 12.12 39.55
C PHE A 101 29.26 13.33 40.34
N ASP A 102 29.54 13.40 41.64
CA ASP A 102 29.11 14.51 42.51
C ASP A 102 30.22 15.58 42.56
N LEU A 103 30.03 16.65 41.79
CA LEU A 103 30.97 17.76 41.67
C LEU A 103 31.35 18.32 43.04
N ARG A 104 30.38 18.44 43.97
CA ARG A 104 30.62 19.03 45.29
C ARG A 104 31.59 18.19 46.10
N ARG A 105 31.42 16.86 46.09
CA ARG A 105 32.35 15.94 46.76
C ARG A 105 33.77 16.02 46.20
N ILE A 106 33.91 16.17 44.89
CA ILE A 106 35.22 16.32 44.23
C ILE A 106 35.88 17.63 44.65
N LEU A 107 35.14 18.73 44.66
CA LEU A 107 35.65 20.04 45.06
C LEU A 107 36.04 20.08 46.55
N ASP A 108 35.23 19.48 47.43
CA ASP A 108 35.54 19.36 48.86
C ASP A 108 36.80 18.51 49.11
N ALA A 109 36.97 17.41 48.36
CA ALA A 109 38.20 16.60 48.40
C ALA A 109 39.42 17.40 47.90
N GLY A 110 39.26 18.15 46.81
CA GLY A 110 40.25 19.06 46.26
C GLY A 110 40.72 20.11 47.27
N ALA A 111 39.78 20.75 47.95
CA ALA A 111 40.05 21.73 49.01
C ALA A 111 40.86 21.09 50.16
N ARG A 112 40.45 19.90 50.64
CA ARG A 112 41.19 19.16 51.68
C ARG A 112 42.62 18.83 51.28
N VAL A 113 42.82 18.37 50.06
CA VAL A 113 44.15 18.00 49.58
C VAL A 113 45.01 19.25 49.35
N ALA A 114 44.43 20.36 48.90
CA ALA A 114 45.14 21.63 48.77
C ALA A 114 45.74 22.08 50.12
N VAL A 115 44.95 22.04 51.19
CA VAL A 115 45.41 22.36 52.56
C VAL A 115 46.57 21.46 52.99
N ARG A 116 46.47 20.15 52.71
CA ARG A 116 47.47 19.14 53.09
C ARG A 116 48.80 19.31 52.33
N ILE A 117 48.76 19.41 51.01
CA ILE A 117 49.95 19.49 50.14
C ILE A 117 50.66 20.83 50.33
N LEU A 118 49.90 21.93 50.31
CA LEU A 118 50.45 23.28 50.40
C LEU A 118 50.71 23.71 51.85
N ARG A 119 50.37 22.86 52.83
CA ARG A 119 50.48 23.10 54.27
C ARG A 119 49.95 24.49 54.65
N CYS A 120 48.83 24.88 54.06
CA CYS A 120 48.14 26.13 54.37
C CYS A 120 47.10 25.90 55.47
N THR A 121 46.51 26.94 56.03
CA THR A 121 45.53 26.78 57.12
C THR A 121 44.12 26.56 56.59
N ALA A 122 43.76 27.15 55.44
CA ALA A 122 42.49 26.87 54.79
C ALA A 122 42.55 27.01 53.27
N SER A 123 41.54 26.46 52.59
CA SER A 123 41.34 26.60 51.15
C SER A 123 39.85 26.77 50.80
N TYR A 124 39.57 27.51 49.74
CA TYR A 124 38.23 27.77 49.23
C TYR A 124 38.21 27.67 47.71
N VAL A 125 37.20 27.00 47.17
CA VAL A 125 36.94 26.87 45.74
C VAL A 125 35.76 27.76 45.39
N TRP A 126 35.99 28.64 44.43
CA TRP A 126 35.06 29.67 43.98
C TRP A 126 34.58 29.34 42.57
N LEU A 127 33.27 29.23 42.37
CA LEU A 127 32.66 29.04 41.06
C LEU A 127 31.72 30.21 40.72
N PRO A 128 31.51 30.51 39.43
CA PRO A 128 30.49 31.46 39.00
C PRO A 128 29.09 31.05 39.48
N ASP A 129 28.26 32.03 39.80
CA ASP A 129 26.83 31.82 40.02
C ASP A 129 26.09 31.53 38.70
N SER A 130 24.80 31.17 38.76
CA SER A 130 24.01 30.85 37.57
C SER A 130 23.86 32.01 36.59
N THR A 131 24.07 33.25 37.05
CA THR A 131 24.04 34.45 36.20
C THR A 131 25.40 34.79 35.59
N GLY A 132 26.48 34.17 36.08
CA GLY A 132 27.85 34.46 35.65
C GLY A 132 28.33 35.86 36.05
N THR A 133 27.65 36.53 36.98
CA THR A 133 27.98 37.91 37.38
C THR A 133 28.80 37.97 38.66
N SER A 134 28.85 36.87 39.43
CA SER A 134 29.51 36.79 40.71
C SER A 134 30.21 35.44 40.92
N LEU A 135 31.23 35.39 41.77
CA LEU A 135 31.86 34.15 42.24
C LEU A 135 31.36 33.81 43.64
N LYS A 136 30.88 32.58 43.84
CA LYS A 136 30.45 32.05 45.14
C LYS A 136 31.38 30.93 45.61
N VAL A 137 31.52 30.79 46.92
CA VAL A 137 32.20 29.61 47.51
C VAL A 137 31.33 28.38 47.29
N GLU A 138 31.82 27.44 46.47
CA GLU A 138 31.13 26.18 46.20
C GLU A 138 31.60 25.06 47.15
N ALA A 139 32.89 25.09 47.50
CA ALA A 139 33.52 24.13 48.41
C ALA A 139 34.63 24.80 49.22
N PHE A 140 34.90 24.32 50.42
CA PHE A 140 36.00 24.83 51.24
C PHE A 140 36.50 23.79 52.23
N HIS A 141 37.71 23.99 52.74
CA HIS A 141 38.23 23.24 53.87
C HIS A 141 39.02 24.17 54.78
N ASP A 142 38.55 24.29 56.01
CA ASP A 142 39.16 25.08 57.08
C ASP A 142 38.93 24.37 58.42
N PRO A 143 39.96 23.79 59.05
CA PRO A 143 39.82 23.07 60.31
C PRO A 143 39.33 23.93 61.49
N ASP A 144 39.53 25.25 61.41
CA ASP A 144 39.20 26.19 62.50
C ASP A 144 37.81 26.81 62.37
N VAL A 145 37.08 26.50 61.29
CA VAL A 145 35.76 27.07 60.97
C VAL A 145 34.74 25.95 60.83
N ALA A 146 33.59 26.07 61.50
CA ALA A 146 32.52 25.08 61.42
C ALA A 146 32.01 24.89 59.99
N ASP A 147 31.67 23.64 59.64
CA ASP A 147 31.09 23.29 58.34
C ASP A 147 29.88 24.18 58.02
N GLY A 148 29.93 24.87 56.87
CA GLY A 148 28.87 25.78 56.41
C GLY A 148 29.07 27.27 56.68
N ALA A 149 29.95 27.71 57.59
CA ALA A 149 30.08 29.13 57.92
C ALA A 149 30.64 30.02 56.79
N ALA A 150 31.29 29.42 55.79
CA ALA A 150 31.76 30.08 54.58
C ALA A 150 30.81 29.89 53.37
N GLN A 151 29.75 29.08 53.50
CA GLN A 151 28.74 28.90 52.44
C GLN A 151 27.87 30.16 52.38
N GLY A 152 27.88 30.85 51.24
CA GLY A 152 27.14 32.10 51.02
C GLY A 152 28.00 33.36 50.87
N ILE A 153 29.33 33.27 50.94
CA ILE A 153 30.21 34.37 50.55
C ILE A 153 30.18 34.49 49.01
N VAL A 154 29.76 35.65 48.51
CA VAL A 154 29.64 35.96 47.09
C VAL A 154 30.43 37.22 46.77
N PHE A 155 31.26 37.16 45.73
CA PHE A 155 31.98 38.30 45.18
C PHE A 155 31.45 38.67 43.79
N PRO A 156 30.80 39.84 43.63
CA PRO A 156 30.48 40.36 42.32
C PRO A 156 31.74 40.53 41.47
N LEU A 157 31.72 40.07 40.22
CA LEU A 157 32.85 40.22 39.30
C LEU A 157 33.19 41.69 38.98
N SER A 158 32.24 42.61 39.21
CA SER A 158 32.46 44.05 39.14
C SER A 158 33.41 44.58 40.22
N ARG A 159 33.57 43.86 41.33
CA ARG A 159 34.45 44.24 42.44
C ARG A 159 35.84 43.61 42.26
N ARG A 160 36.89 44.44 42.23
CA ARG A 160 38.29 43.96 42.15
C ARG A 160 38.76 43.39 43.49
N SER A 161 38.60 42.09 43.67
CA SER A 161 39.16 41.30 44.77
C SER A 161 40.28 40.37 44.26
N MET A 162 41.13 39.85 45.14
CA MET A 162 42.18 38.90 44.70
C MET A 162 41.64 37.69 43.92
N VAL A 163 40.49 37.15 44.33
CA VAL A 163 39.86 35.97 43.70
C VAL A 163 39.26 36.34 42.35
N THR A 164 38.55 37.46 42.25
CA THR A 164 37.97 37.94 40.97
C THR A 164 39.05 38.40 40.00
N LEU A 165 40.16 38.96 40.49
CA LEU A 165 41.34 39.29 39.68
C LEU A 165 42.03 38.03 39.17
N ALA A 166 42.22 37.00 40.00
CA ALA A 166 42.77 35.74 39.55
C ALA A 166 41.90 35.11 38.45
N PHE A 167 40.58 35.11 38.65
CA PHE A 167 39.60 34.64 37.66
C PHE A 167 39.63 35.45 36.35
N ALA A 168 39.60 36.78 36.43
CA ALA A 168 39.55 37.67 35.27
C ALA A 168 40.88 37.70 34.48
N THR A 169 42.02 37.71 35.18
CA THR A 169 43.35 37.77 34.54
C THR A 169 43.87 36.41 34.11
N ARG A 170 43.27 35.31 34.60
CA ARG A 170 43.75 33.94 34.40
C ARG A 170 45.19 33.74 34.90
N GLN A 171 45.62 34.57 35.85
CA GLN A 171 46.95 34.52 36.46
C GLN A 171 46.86 34.42 37.99
N PRO A 172 47.74 33.66 38.66
CA PRO A 172 47.81 33.60 40.11
C PRO A 172 48.04 34.98 40.75
N GLN A 173 47.33 35.26 41.84
CA GLN A 173 47.46 36.48 42.64
C GLN A 173 47.91 36.10 44.04
N ALA A 174 49.05 36.63 44.49
CA ALA A 174 49.58 36.40 45.84
C ALA A 174 49.63 37.71 46.63
N ALA A 175 49.31 37.61 47.93
CA ALA A 175 49.47 38.66 48.92
C ALA A 175 50.30 38.08 50.08
N LEU A 176 51.48 38.66 50.30
CA LEU A 176 52.43 38.22 51.33
C LEU A 176 51.98 38.67 52.73
N ASP A 177 51.24 39.77 52.79
CA ASP A 177 50.56 40.28 53.97
C ASP A 177 49.12 40.67 53.63
N ALA A 178 48.17 39.89 54.14
CA ALA A 178 46.75 40.05 53.87
C ALA A 178 46.12 41.23 54.62
N GLN A 179 46.78 41.77 55.65
CA GLN A 179 46.27 42.91 56.42
C GLN A 179 46.56 44.25 55.74
N THR A 180 47.58 44.31 54.88
CA THR A 180 48.04 45.54 54.23
C THR A 180 47.76 45.60 52.73
N ASP A 181 47.34 44.49 52.10
CA ASP A 181 47.04 44.44 50.67
C ASP A 181 45.64 44.99 50.33
N SER A 182 45.60 46.06 49.53
CA SER A 182 44.37 46.76 49.16
C SER A 182 43.39 45.94 48.30
N ARG A 183 43.81 44.77 47.78
CA ARG A 183 42.96 43.89 46.94
C ARG A 183 42.13 42.92 47.77
N ILE A 184 42.33 42.88 49.09
CA ILE A 184 41.60 42.02 50.01
C ILE A 184 40.56 42.85 50.75
N ASP A 185 39.34 42.31 50.87
CA ASP A 185 38.28 42.96 51.64
C ASP A 185 38.62 42.93 53.15
N PRO A 186 38.75 44.10 53.82
CA PRO A 186 39.03 44.14 55.26
C PRO A 186 37.97 43.42 56.10
N GLU A 187 36.73 43.36 55.64
CA GLU A 187 35.65 42.64 56.31
C GLU A 187 35.83 41.12 56.22
N LEU A 188 36.36 40.63 55.10
CA LEU A 188 36.69 39.21 54.90
C LEU A 188 37.86 38.79 55.81
N VAL A 189 38.89 39.62 55.96
CA VAL A 189 40.04 39.35 56.84
C VAL A 189 39.63 39.34 58.32
N ARG A 190 38.64 40.16 58.71
CA ARG A 190 38.06 40.13 60.05
C ARG A 190 37.29 38.84 60.34
N ARG A 191 36.61 38.30 59.34
CA ARG A 191 35.83 37.05 59.46
C ARG A 191 36.71 35.80 59.33
N ILE A 192 37.74 35.85 58.50
CA ILE A 192 38.66 34.75 58.22
C ILE A 192 40.07 35.33 58.33
N PRO A 193 40.68 35.31 59.53
CA PRO A 193 42.02 35.82 59.73
C PRO A 193 42.99 35.10 58.79
N ALA A 194 43.77 35.86 58.04
CA ALA A 194 44.82 35.38 57.17
C ALA A 194 46.00 36.34 57.25
N ARG A 195 47.21 35.79 57.14
CA ARG A 195 48.47 36.53 57.01
C ARG A 195 48.95 36.52 55.58
N SER A 196 48.90 35.39 54.87
CA SER A 196 49.17 35.36 53.44
C SER A 196 48.04 34.67 52.69
N ILE A 197 47.73 35.17 51.48
CA ILE A 197 46.68 34.64 50.61
C ILE A 197 47.24 34.40 49.22
N LEU A 198 46.88 33.26 48.63
CA LEU A 198 47.16 32.93 47.24
C LEU A 198 45.86 32.55 46.55
N ALA A 199 45.47 33.30 45.52
CA ALA A 199 44.36 32.96 44.65
C ALA A 199 44.89 32.48 43.29
N VAL A 200 44.47 31.31 42.84
CA VAL A 200 44.86 30.69 41.57
C VAL A 200 43.62 30.42 40.75
N PRO A 201 43.58 30.76 39.46
CA PRO A 201 42.42 30.47 38.62
C PRO A 201 42.30 28.98 38.28
N LEU A 202 41.07 28.48 38.22
CA LEU A 202 40.75 27.19 37.62
C LEU A 202 40.60 27.44 36.11
N VAL A 203 41.57 27.06 35.30
CA VAL A 203 41.56 27.32 33.85
C VAL A 203 41.49 26.02 33.06
N SER A 204 40.54 25.94 32.13
CA SER A 204 40.44 24.87 31.13
C SER A 204 40.37 25.51 29.74
N HIS A 205 41.25 25.09 28.82
CA HIS A 205 41.30 25.60 27.43
C HIS A 205 41.23 27.13 27.33
N ASP A 206 42.09 27.82 28.10
CA ASP A 206 42.14 29.29 28.22
C ASP A 206 40.89 29.98 28.79
N VAL A 207 39.89 29.25 29.29
CA VAL A 207 38.72 29.82 29.96
C VAL A 207 38.83 29.58 31.46
N ALA A 208 38.69 30.65 32.26
CA ALA A 208 38.57 30.51 33.70
C ALA A 208 37.17 30.01 34.07
N VAL A 209 37.09 28.84 34.70
CA VAL A 209 35.84 28.21 35.15
C VAL A 209 35.61 28.41 36.65
N GLY A 210 36.59 28.98 37.36
CA GLY A 210 36.51 29.33 38.78
C GLY A 210 37.86 29.78 39.32
N ALA A 211 38.01 29.81 40.65
CA ALA A 211 39.27 30.10 41.33
C ALA A 211 39.44 29.25 42.60
N LEU A 212 40.68 29.00 42.99
CA LEU A 212 41.08 28.36 44.24
C LEU A 212 41.82 29.41 45.08
N SER A 213 41.36 29.70 46.29
CA SER A 213 42.08 30.55 47.23
C SER A 213 42.63 29.75 48.40
N LEU A 214 43.88 29.99 48.75
CA LEU A 214 44.62 29.37 49.84
C LEU A 214 45.03 30.46 50.82
N LEU A 215 44.94 30.18 52.12
CA LEU A 215 45.34 31.14 53.14
C LEU A 215 46.14 30.51 54.27
N THR A 216 47.00 31.29 54.91
CA THR A 216 47.79 30.90 56.08
C THR A 216 47.61 31.89 57.23
N ARG A 217 47.46 31.41 58.47
CA ARG A 217 47.35 32.25 59.69
C ARG A 217 48.69 32.50 60.40
N GLY A 218 49.63 31.56 60.32
CA GLY A 218 50.95 31.63 60.97
C GLY A 218 52.04 32.31 60.12
N ASP A 219 53.31 32.15 60.52
CA ASP A 219 54.48 32.73 59.82
C ASP A 219 54.75 32.19 58.39
N ARG A 220 53.98 31.19 57.93
CA ARG A 220 54.14 30.62 56.60
C ARG A 220 53.68 31.60 55.53
N ILE A 221 54.60 31.98 54.64
CA ILE A 221 54.35 32.79 53.45
C ILE A 221 54.31 31.86 52.23
N LEU A 222 53.24 31.95 51.43
CA LEU A 222 53.09 31.18 50.19
C LEU A 222 53.98 31.78 49.09
N GLY A 223 55.01 31.02 48.67
CA GLY A 223 56.02 31.45 47.72
C GLY A 223 55.83 30.87 46.30
N ALA A 224 56.82 31.08 45.42
CA ALA A 224 56.74 30.67 44.02
C ALA A 224 56.57 29.15 43.82
N GLN A 225 57.04 28.32 44.75
CA GLN A 225 56.82 26.87 44.70
C GLN A 225 55.36 26.50 45.05
N ASP A 226 54.75 27.20 46.00
CA ASP A 226 53.35 27.01 46.36
C ASP A 226 52.42 27.43 45.21
N VAL A 227 52.76 28.51 44.48
CA VAL A 227 52.03 28.92 43.25
C VAL A 227 52.00 27.77 42.23
N ARG A 228 53.14 27.12 41.98
CA ARG A 228 53.19 25.99 41.03
C ARG A 228 52.32 24.83 41.50
N LEU A 229 52.42 24.42 42.77
CA LEU A 229 51.63 23.31 43.29
C LEU A 229 50.12 23.63 43.30
N ALA A 230 49.75 24.84 43.71
CA ALA A 230 48.36 25.31 43.68
C ALA A 230 47.79 25.35 42.26
N THR A 231 48.61 25.66 41.25
CA THR A 231 48.21 25.63 39.83
C THR A 231 47.89 24.21 39.36
N HIS A 232 48.63 23.19 39.79
CA HIS A 232 48.32 21.79 39.43
C HIS A 232 47.01 21.32 40.07
N VAL A 233 46.78 21.67 41.34
CA VAL A 233 45.51 21.38 42.02
C VAL A 233 44.35 22.11 41.33
N ALA A 234 44.56 23.37 40.95
CA ALA A 234 43.58 24.15 40.20
C ALA A 234 43.25 23.55 38.82
N GLN A 235 44.25 23.00 38.11
CA GLN A 235 44.03 22.31 36.83
C GLN A 235 43.15 21.06 37.01
N LEU A 236 43.42 20.23 38.01
CA LEU A 236 42.61 19.05 38.30
C LEU A 236 41.15 19.41 38.65
N LEU A 237 40.96 20.45 39.48
CA LEU A 237 39.62 20.92 39.83
C LEU A 237 38.89 21.53 38.63
N SER A 238 39.60 22.23 37.74
CA SER A 238 39.01 22.78 36.51
C SER A 238 38.45 21.68 35.60
N ALA A 239 39.16 20.55 35.46
CA ALA A 239 38.73 19.42 34.66
C ALA A 239 37.44 18.77 35.22
N ALA A 240 37.33 18.68 36.55
CA ALA A 240 36.13 18.16 37.21
C ALA A 240 34.91 19.07 36.98
N VAL A 241 35.08 20.40 37.09
CA VAL A 241 34.01 21.38 36.84
C VAL A 241 33.50 21.30 35.41
N VAL A 242 34.40 21.28 34.41
CA VAL A 242 34.02 21.18 32.99
C VAL A 242 33.30 19.86 32.69
N SER A 243 33.81 18.75 33.22
CA SER A 243 33.21 17.43 32.99
C SER A 243 31.80 17.32 33.57
N SER A 244 31.57 17.90 34.75
CA SER A 244 30.24 17.92 35.37
C SER A 244 29.22 18.72 34.56
N ASP A 245 29.60 19.88 34.00
CA ASP A 245 28.71 20.68 33.15
C ASP A 245 28.35 19.93 31.85
N ILE A 246 29.33 19.28 31.22
CA ILE A 246 29.10 18.45 30.02
C ILE A 246 28.12 17.31 30.34
N VAL A 247 28.36 16.55 31.42
CA VAL A 247 27.48 15.45 31.83
C VAL A 247 26.06 15.94 32.13
N ALA A 248 25.91 17.09 32.79
CA ALA A 248 24.60 17.67 33.08
C ALA A 248 23.85 18.14 31.81
N ARG A 249 24.56 18.69 30.82
CA ARG A 249 23.99 19.06 29.51
C ARG A 249 23.56 17.84 28.72
N GLU A 250 24.42 16.82 28.62
CA GLU A 250 24.11 15.58 27.91
C GLU A 250 22.95 14.84 28.54
N ARG A 251 22.87 14.80 29.88
CA ARG A 251 21.74 14.18 30.57
C ARG A 251 20.42 14.90 30.31
N ARG A 252 20.40 16.24 30.38
CA ARG A 252 19.22 17.04 30.01
C ARG A 252 18.80 16.79 28.56
N ARG A 253 19.77 16.70 27.64
CA ARG A 253 19.52 16.42 26.22
C ARG A 253 18.98 15.00 26.00
N ALA A 254 19.48 14.01 26.74
CA ALA A 254 18.97 12.65 26.71
C ALA A 254 17.53 12.54 27.25
N ASP A 255 17.22 13.25 28.34
CA ASP A 255 15.87 13.30 28.91
C ASP A 255 14.88 13.96 27.92
N GLU A 256 15.28 15.06 27.26
CA GLU A 256 14.50 15.74 26.22
C GLU A 256 14.23 14.83 25.00
N LEU A 257 15.27 14.16 24.48
CA LEU A 257 15.13 13.22 23.37
C LEU A 257 14.25 12.02 23.74
N GLY A 258 14.36 11.51 24.97
CA GLY A 258 13.52 10.42 25.46
C GLY A 258 12.04 10.78 25.47
N LEU A 259 11.70 11.98 25.93
CA LEU A 259 10.32 12.48 25.93
C LEU A 259 9.78 12.66 24.51
N LEU A 260 10.58 13.23 23.61
CA LEU A 260 10.20 13.35 22.19
C LEU A 260 9.98 11.99 21.52
N GLN A 261 10.85 11.00 21.79
CA GLN A 261 10.72 9.65 21.24
C GLN A 261 9.47 8.91 21.77
N GLN A 262 9.12 9.10 23.05
CA GLN A 262 7.89 8.55 23.62
C GLN A 262 6.63 9.15 22.98
N ILE A 263 6.65 10.44 22.67
CA ILE A 263 5.52 11.10 21.98
C ILE A 263 5.46 10.64 20.52
N SER A 264 6.60 10.55 19.84
CA SER A 264 6.71 10.02 18.48
C SER A 264 6.11 8.63 18.34
N THR A 265 6.47 7.72 19.25
CA THR A 265 6.02 6.33 19.23
C THR A 265 4.50 6.23 19.44
N ALA A 266 3.95 7.07 20.31
CA ALA A 266 2.51 7.09 20.59
C ALA A 266 1.69 7.65 19.40
N LEU A 267 2.22 8.65 18.71
CA LEU A 267 1.56 9.24 17.53
C LEU A 267 1.69 8.33 16.29
N ALA A 268 2.83 7.67 16.10
CA ALA A 268 3.08 6.81 14.94
C ALA A 268 2.11 5.61 14.84
N GLY A 269 1.54 5.15 15.96
CA GLY A 269 0.57 4.06 15.99
C GLY A 269 -0.86 4.46 15.64
N LYS A 270 -1.15 5.75 15.45
CA LYS A 270 -2.50 6.27 15.21
C LYS A 270 -2.67 6.66 13.74
N LEU A 271 -3.47 5.87 13.03
CA LEU A 271 -3.82 6.11 11.61
C LEU A 271 -5.15 6.85 11.46
N ASP A 272 -5.98 6.87 12.50
CA ASP A 272 -7.20 7.67 12.53
C ASP A 272 -6.89 9.10 12.96
N ARG A 273 -7.38 10.06 12.17
CA ARG A 273 -7.10 11.48 12.35
C ARG A 273 -7.70 12.04 13.64
N HIS A 274 -8.87 11.58 14.05
CA HIS A 274 -9.51 12.05 15.27
C HIS A 274 -8.79 11.51 16.51
N GLU A 275 -8.48 10.21 16.54
CA GLU A 275 -7.72 9.61 17.65
C GLU A 275 -6.33 10.24 17.81
N LEU A 276 -5.68 10.57 16.68
CA LEU A 276 -4.38 11.24 16.66
C LEU A 276 -4.48 12.62 17.32
N PHE A 277 -5.47 13.43 16.97
CA PHE A 277 -5.66 14.75 17.58
C PHE A 277 -5.95 14.67 19.07
N VAL A 278 -6.87 13.79 19.49
CA VAL A 278 -7.21 13.61 20.92
C VAL A 278 -5.97 13.19 21.71
N SER A 279 -5.19 12.23 21.20
CA SER A 279 -4.00 11.75 21.90
C SER A 279 -2.90 12.80 21.97
N ALA A 280 -2.66 13.52 20.87
CA ALA A 280 -1.66 14.58 20.78
C ALA A 280 -1.98 15.77 21.70
N LEU A 281 -3.22 16.28 21.62
CA LEU A 281 -3.60 17.48 22.36
C LEU A 281 -3.74 17.20 23.87
N SER A 282 -4.24 16.02 24.27
CA SER A 282 -4.28 15.64 25.70
C SER A 282 -2.88 15.66 26.32
N ARG A 283 -1.89 15.08 25.62
CA ARG A 283 -0.49 15.07 26.08
C ARG A 283 0.13 16.46 26.07
N ALA A 284 -0.19 17.28 25.09
CA ALA A 284 0.27 18.67 25.05
C ALA A 284 -0.25 19.47 26.26
N LEU A 285 -1.51 19.28 26.65
CA LEU A 285 -2.07 19.96 27.82
C LEU A 285 -1.31 19.59 29.11
N GLU A 286 -0.92 18.33 29.26
CA GLU A 286 -0.10 17.85 30.40
C GLU A 286 1.33 18.39 30.34
N LEU A 287 2.00 18.24 29.19
CA LEU A 287 3.42 18.57 29.04
C LEU A 287 3.73 20.05 29.22
N PHE A 288 2.84 20.92 28.73
CA PHE A 288 3.01 22.36 28.79
C PHE A 288 2.31 23.00 29.99
N ASP A 289 1.60 22.22 30.80
CA ASP A 289 0.63 22.71 31.78
C ASP A 289 -0.26 23.81 31.17
N ALA A 290 -0.84 23.47 30.01
CA ALA A 290 -1.70 24.35 29.23
C ALA A 290 -3.17 24.09 29.56
N ASP A 291 -4.02 25.09 29.35
CA ASP A 291 -5.47 25.00 29.55
C ASP A 291 -6.20 24.68 28.25
N VAL A 292 -5.64 25.12 27.12
CA VAL A 292 -6.19 24.87 25.78
C VAL A 292 -5.06 24.52 24.82
N ALA A 293 -5.29 23.54 23.97
CA ALA A 293 -4.44 23.18 22.85
C ALA A 293 -5.27 23.12 21.56
N ALA A 294 -4.65 23.43 20.42
CA ALA A 294 -5.32 23.51 19.13
C ALA A 294 -4.36 23.14 17.99
N VAL A 295 -4.94 22.58 16.92
CA VAL A 295 -4.25 22.36 15.65
C VAL A 295 -5.00 23.11 14.55
N TYR A 296 -4.24 23.88 13.78
CA TYR A 296 -4.69 24.57 12.59
C TYR A 296 -4.09 23.93 11.33
N GLU A 297 -4.90 23.78 10.29
CA GLU A 297 -4.45 23.35 8.96
C GLU A 297 -4.56 24.52 7.98
N ARG A 298 -3.65 24.57 7.01
CA ARG A 298 -3.63 25.62 5.99
C ARG A 298 -4.65 25.36 4.88
N GLU A 299 -5.52 26.33 4.65
CA GLU A 299 -6.45 26.41 3.51
C GLU A 299 -6.15 27.70 2.72
N GLY A 300 -5.34 27.60 1.66
CA GLY A 300 -4.90 28.77 0.90
C GLY A 300 -3.97 29.68 1.71
N ASP A 301 -4.38 30.93 1.95
CA ASP A 301 -3.65 31.93 2.75
C ASP A 301 -4.18 32.06 4.19
N GLU A 302 -5.14 31.21 4.57
CA GLU A 302 -5.69 31.15 5.93
C GLU A 302 -5.33 29.85 6.64
N LEU A 303 -5.32 29.94 7.98
CA LEU A 303 -5.23 28.81 8.88
C LEU A 303 -6.59 28.58 9.50
N ARG A 304 -7.11 27.38 9.31
CA ARG A 304 -8.43 26.98 9.82
C ARG A 304 -8.27 26.00 10.96
N LEU A 305 -9.03 26.22 12.03
CA LEU A 305 -9.00 25.38 13.21
C LEU A 305 -9.50 23.98 12.84
N SER A 306 -8.61 22.98 12.83
CA SER A 306 -8.98 21.60 12.54
C SER A 306 -9.45 20.87 13.80
N PHE A 307 -8.83 21.14 14.94
CA PHE A 307 -9.18 20.48 16.20
C PHE A 307 -8.73 21.30 17.40
N THR A 308 -9.48 21.24 18.49
CA THR A 308 -9.11 21.87 19.77
C THR A 308 -9.50 20.99 20.94
N GLN A 309 -8.71 21.06 22.00
CA GLN A 309 -8.99 20.42 23.26
C GLN A 309 -8.71 21.41 24.40
N ALA A 310 -9.57 21.41 25.40
CA ALA A 310 -9.46 22.27 26.57
C ALA A 310 -9.66 21.44 27.84
N LYS A 311 -9.03 21.86 28.95
CA LYS A 311 -9.32 21.31 30.29
C LYS A 311 -10.77 21.60 30.68
N GLU A 312 -11.39 20.71 31.45
CA GLU A 312 -12.78 20.85 31.92
C GLU A 312 -13.05 22.24 32.53
N GLY A 313 -14.15 22.89 32.12
CA GLY A 313 -14.53 24.22 32.60
C GLY A 313 -13.84 25.40 31.88
N THR A 314 -13.10 25.16 30.80
CA THR A 314 -12.40 26.19 30.01
C THR A 314 -13.09 26.39 28.65
N ALA A 315 -13.47 27.61 28.29
CA ALA A 315 -14.01 27.91 26.96
C ALA A 315 -12.91 27.81 25.89
N HIS A 316 -13.26 27.38 24.67
CA HIS A 316 -12.34 27.35 23.54
C HIS A 316 -11.92 28.78 23.17
N GLY A 317 -10.70 29.15 23.53
CA GLY A 317 -10.18 30.51 23.39
C GLY A 317 -9.51 30.83 22.05
N PHE A 318 -9.56 29.91 21.10
CA PHE A 318 -8.90 30.00 19.79
C PHE A 318 -9.92 30.32 18.69
N PRO A 319 -9.63 31.23 17.74
CA PRO A 319 -10.55 31.59 16.65
C PRO A 319 -10.69 30.45 15.61
N GLU A 320 -11.84 30.36 14.94
CA GLU A 320 -12.11 29.34 13.91
C GLU A 320 -11.19 29.47 12.67
N SER A 321 -10.81 30.70 12.32
CA SER A 321 -9.81 30.96 11.29
C SER A 321 -8.93 32.16 11.66
N ALA A 322 -7.73 32.19 11.08
CA ALA A 322 -6.81 33.33 11.19
C ALA A 322 -5.84 33.38 10.00
N PRO A 323 -5.40 34.58 9.58
CA PRO A 323 -4.42 34.73 8.52
C PRO A 323 -3.04 34.21 8.98
N LEU A 324 -2.25 33.66 8.05
CA LEU A 324 -0.90 33.10 8.32
C LEU A 324 -0.02 34.02 9.19
N GLY A 325 -0.02 35.32 8.92
CA GLY A 325 0.78 36.31 9.66
C GLY A 325 0.41 36.47 11.15
N ARG A 326 -0.83 36.14 11.56
CA ARG A 326 -1.31 36.35 12.93
C ARG A 326 -0.61 35.44 13.96
N PHE A 327 -0.11 34.29 13.54
CA PHE A 327 0.60 33.35 14.40
C PHE A 327 2.13 33.44 14.29
N GLY A 328 2.66 34.50 13.66
CA GLY A 328 4.10 34.66 13.44
C GLY A 328 4.67 33.71 12.37
N LEU A 329 3.83 33.21 11.47
CA LEU A 329 4.22 32.32 10.36
C LEU A 329 4.52 33.17 9.12
N CYS A 330 5.71 33.78 9.07
CA CYS A 330 6.26 34.41 7.86
C CYS A 330 7.41 33.55 7.30
N GLU A 331 7.68 33.63 6.00
CA GLU A 331 8.75 32.87 5.32
C GLU A 331 10.16 33.13 5.91
N GLU A 332 10.33 34.25 6.62
CA GLU A 332 11.56 34.60 7.33
C GLU A 332 11.52 34.13 8.78
N ASN A 333 12.26 33.06 9.04
CA ASN A 333 12.38 32.28 10.26
C ASN A 333 13.00 33.07 11.45
N ASN A 334 12.37 34.14 11.92
CA ASN A 334 12.87 34.96 13.03
C ASN A 334 12.20 34.60 14.38
N ALA A 335 12.99 34.00 15.27
CA ALA A 335 12.60 33.42 16.56
C ALA A 335 12.04 34.42 17.61
N MET A 336 11.90 35.71 17.31
CA MET A 336 11.48 36.75 18.28
C MET A 336 10.02 37.22 18.17
N GLN A 337 9.24 36.82 17.15
CA GLN A 337 7.85 37.27 16.96
C GLN A 337 6.77 36.24 17.35
N ARG A 338 7.10 35.23 18.18
CA ARG A 338 6.19 34.13 18.57
C ARG A 338 5.28 34.42 19.78
N ARG A 339 4.80 35.66 19.94
CA ARG A 339 3.81 36.03 20.97
C ARG A 339 2.55 36.52 20.28
N VAL A 340 1.51 35.70 20.27
CA VAL A 340 0.17 36.15 19.93
C VAL A 340 -0.51 36.52 21.23
N GLU A 341 -0.69 37.81 21.48
CA GLU A 341 -1.67 38.26 22.47
C GLU A 341 -3.04 37.81 21.97
N LEU A 342 -3.59 36.77 22.60
CA LEU A 342 -4.99 36.43 22.43
C LEU A 342 -5.77 37.55 23.12
N ASP A 343 -6.60 38.28 22.37
CA ASP A 343 -7.52 39.27 22.92
C ASP A 343 -8.17 38.69 24.18
N GLY A 344 -8.03 39.40 25.30
CA GLY A 344 -8.30 38.92 26.67
C GLY A 344 -9.76 38.53 26.98
N GLN A 345 -10.57 38.20 25.98
CA GLN A 345 -11.98 37.88 26.09
C GLN A 345 -12.26 36.51 26.76
N ASN A 346 -11.27 35.63 26.93
CA ASN A 346 -11.46 34.26 27.47
C ASN A 346 -10.58 33.90 28.70
N GLY A 347 -9.86 34.87 29.28
CA GLY A 347 -9.02 34.68 30.46
C GLY A 347 -7.68 33.94 30.23
N LEU A 348 -7.36 33.58 28.98
CA LEU A 348 -6.04 33.08 28.59
C LEU A 348 -5.03 34.23 28.58
N ARG A 349 -3.87 34.04 29.20
CA ARG A 349 -2.86 35.10 29.39
C ARG A 349 -1.65 34.94 28.49
N HIS A 350 -1.23 33.71 28.22
CA HIS A 350 -0.08 33.40 27.39
C HIS A 350 -0.44 32.35 26.36
N SER A 351 0.07 32.51 25.15
CA SER A 351 -0.03 31.53 24.06
C SER A 351 1.35 31.22 23.48
N LEU A 352 1.50 30.00 22.97
CA LEU A 352 2.66 29.53 22.24
C LEU A 352 2.16 28.84 20.98
N CYS A 353 2.61 29.31 19.83
CA CYS A 353 2.24 28.80 18.52
C CYS A 353 3.50 28.34 17.79
N ALA A 354 3.49 27.09 17.31
CA ALA A 354 4.59 26.47 16.60
C ALA A 354 4.16 26.10 15.16
N PRO A 355 4.92 26.49 14.12
CA PRO A 355 4.65 26.09 12.73
C PRO A 355 4.66 24.57 12.58
N MET A 356 3.64 24.01 11.91
CA MET A 356 3.71 22.65 11.40
C MET A 356 4.37 22.69 10.02
N PRO A 357 5.52 22.01 9.81
CA PRO A 357 6.20 22.02 8.52
C PRO A 357 5.35 21.35 7.45
N GLY A 358 5.10 22.04 6.33
CA GLY A 358 4.46 21.48 5.14
C GLY A 358 5.48 21.08 4.07
N PRO A 359 5.00 20.72 2.86
CA PRO A 359 5.87 20.38 1.73
C PRO A 359 6.81 21.53 1.38
N ALA A 360 8.07 21.22 1.05
CA ALA A 360 9.10 22.19 0.66
C ALA A 360 9.43 23.29 1.69
N GLY A 361 9.10 23.08 2.97
CA GLY A 361 9.44 24.02 4.05
C GLY A 361 8.43 25.15 4.27
N ALA A 362 7.36 25.22 3.47
CA ALA A 362 6.26 26.15 3.72
C ALA A 362 5.43 25.69 4.94
N PRO A 363 4.85 26.59 5.75
CA PRO A 363 3.98 26.19 6.86
C PRO A 363 2.72 25.49 6.32
N GLY A 364 2.54 24.22 6.71
CA GLY A 364 1.36 23.41 6.40
C GLY A 364 0.22 23.57 7.41
N GLY A 365 0.52 24.15 8.57
CA GLY A 365 -0.43 24.40 9.65
C GLY A 365 0.26 25.00 10.87
N ALA A 366 -0.44 25.01 12.02
CA ALA A 366 0.11 25.46 13.29
C ALA A 366 -0.39 24.62 14.47
N PHE A 367 0.51 24.34 15.41
CA PHE A 367 0.17 23.77 16.70
C PHE A 367 0.22 24.87 17.77
N CYS A 368 -0.86 25.04 18.52
CA CYS A 368 -1.02 26.15 19.45
C CYS A 368 -1.39 25.63 20.84
N VAL A 369 -0.76 26.17 21.88
CA VAL A 369 -1.13 25.96 23.28
C VAL A 369 -1.29 27.30 23.99
N ALA A 370 -2.23 27.37 24.92
CA ALA A 370 -2.50 28.57 25.70
C ALA A 370 -2.79 28.23 27.16
N ARG A 371 -2.42 29.14 28.06
CA ARG A 371 -2.65 29.00 29.51
C ARG A 371 -3.15 30.30 30.14
N ARG A 372 -3.92 30.17 31.23
CA ARG A 372 -4.44 31.24 32.08
C ARG A 372 -3.46 31.68 33.16
N ALA A 373 -2.51 30.81 33.52
CA ALA A 373 -1.48 31.09 34.53
C ALA A 373 -0.65 32.34 34.16
N GLU A 374 -0.16 33.07 35.17
CA GLU A 374 0.64 34.29 34.94
C GLU A 374 2.04 34.01 34.36
N ARG A 375 2.49 32.76 34.44
CA ARG A 375 3.80 32.33 33.95
C ARG A 375 3.82 32.27 32.40
N PRO A 376 4.75 32.99 31.75
CA PRO A 376 4.94 32.85 30.31
C PRO A 376 5.58 31.51 29.94
N PHE A 377 5.38 31.06 28.71
CA PHE A 377 6.11 29.91 28.15
C PHE A 377 7.61 30.21 28.08
N SER A 378 8.42 29.27 28.57
CA SER A 378 9.87 29.34 28.53
C SER A 378 10.42 29.05 27.13
N ALA A 379 11.68 29.40 26.89
CA ALA A 379 12.38 29.06 25.66
C ALA A 379 12.51 27.54 25.46
N ASP A 380 12.51 26.76 26.53
CA ASP A 380 12.58 25.29 26.48
C ASP A 380 11.23 24.71 26.04
N GLU A 381 10.13 25.22 26.59
CA GLU A 381 8.78 24.88 26.14
C GLU A 381 8.55 25.25 24.66
N ALA A 382 9.09 26.38 24.19
CA ALA A 382 9.03 26.74 22.78
C ALA A 382 9.74 25.72 21.86
N ARG A 383 10.92 25.21 22.26
CA ARG A 383 11.65 24.18 21.49
C ARG A 383 10.92 22.84 21.47
N ILE A 384 10.32 22.45 22.60
CA ILE A 384 9.52 21.23 22.69
C ILE A 384 8.28 21.35 21.79
N ALA A 385 7.63 22.52 21.75
CA ALA A 385 6.47 22.76 20.88
C ALA A 385 6.85 22.68 19.39
N ASP A 386 8.01 23.20 18.98
CA ASP A 386 8.51 23.06 17.60
C ASP A 386 8.71 21.58 17.22
N ALA A 387 9.34 20.81 18.11
CA ALA A 387 9.56 19.38 17.89
C ALA A 387 8.25 18.59 17.81
N LEU A 388 7.27 18.92 18.67
CA LEU A 388 5.94 18.32 18.62
C LEU A 388 5.15 18.70 17.38
N SER A 389 5.26 19.95 16.95
CA SER A 389 4.61 20.44 15.73
C SER A 389 5.15 19.71 14.49
N ALA A 390 6.46 19.47 14.43
CA ALA A 390 7.07 18.66 13.37
C ALA A 390 6.58 17.20 13.39
N GLN A 391 6.51 16.59 14.57
CA GLN A 391 6.00 15.22 14.76
C GLN A 391 4.52 15.10 14.34
N LEU A 392 3.69 16.07 14.76
CA LEU A 392 2.27 16.15 14.39
C LEU A 392 2.08 16.28 12.89
N SER A 393 2.88 17.12 12.23
CA SER A 393 2.82 17.26 10.78
C SER A 393 3.08 15.93 10.05
N VAL A 394 4.11 15.20 10.45
CA VAL A 394 4.43 13.87 9.88
C VAL A 394 3.27 12.90 10.12
N ALA A 395 2.74 12.84 11.34
CA ALA A 395 1.67 11.94 11.69
C ALA A 395 0.35 12.26 10.92
N LEU A 396 0.04 13.55 10.74
CA LEU A 396 -1.11 14.00 9.94
C LEU A 396 -0.94 13.68 8.45
N SER A 397 0.27 13.85 7.90
CA SER A 397 0.58 13.45 6.53
C SER A 397 0.39 11.94 6.34
N ASN A 398 0.83 11.13 7.31
CA ASN A 398 0.65 9.67 7.26
C ASN A 398 -0.82 9.27 7.35
N ALA A 399 -1.60 9.88 8.25
CA ALA A 399 -3.03 9.63 8.37
C ALA A 399 -3.79 9.98 7.07
N ARG A 400 -3.42 11.09 6.43
CA ARG A 400 -3.97 11.50 5.12
C ARG A 400 -3.65 10.49 4.02
N LEU A 401 -2.37 10.12 3.87
CA LEU A 401 -1.94 9.15 2.86
C LEU A 401 -2.61 7.78 3.06
N TYR A 402 -2.74 7.34 4.32
CA TYR A 402 -3.42 6.09 4.64
C TYR A 402 -4.91 6.14 4.26
N ALA A 403 -5.60 7.26 4.52
CA ALA A 403 -6.99 7.44 4.11
C ALA A 403 -7.14 7.40 2.58
N GLU A 404 -6.25 8.09 1.84
CA GLU A 404 -6.25 8.08 0.37
C GLU A 404 -6.02 6.66 -0.19
N GLU A 405 -5.04 5.91 0.33
CA GLU A 405 -4.78 4.52 -0.08
C GLU A 405 -5.94 3.58 0.28
N ARG A 406 -6.59 3.78 1.42
CA ARG A 406 -7.76 2.99 1.80
C ARG A 406 -8.94 3.22 0.86
N THR A 407 -9.25 4.47 0.55
CA THR A 407 -10.28 4.80 -0.46
C THR A 407 -9.93 4.19 -1.81
N ARG A 408 -8.66 4.27 -2.23
CA ARG A 408 -8.20 3.67 -3.48
C ARG A 408 -8.31 2.14 -3.50
N ALA A 409 -8.04 1.47 -2.38
CA ALA A 409 -8.19 0.03 -2.25
C ALA A 409 -9.67 -0.41 -2.29
N GLU A 410 -10.55 0.33 -1.64
CA GLU A 410 -12.01 0.12 -1.69
C GLU A 410 -12.55 0.30 -3.13
N GLU A 411 -12.06 1.33 -3.84
CA GLU A 411 -12.36 1.55 -5.27
C GLU A 411 -11.87 0.39 -6.15
N MET A 412 -10.63 -0.06 -5.98
CA MET A 412 -10.09 -1.20 -6.73
C MET A 412 -10.86 -2.48 -6.48
N THR A 413 -11.27 -2.74 -5.23
CA THR A 413 -12.08 -3.91 -4.86
C THR A 413 -13.43 -3.87 -5.58
N SER A 414 -14.08 -2.70 -5.59
CA SER A 414 -15.36 -2.49 -6.29
C SER A 414 -15.25 -2.72 -7.80
N LEU A 415 -14.16 -2.24 -8.42
CA LEU A 415 -13.88 -2.48 -9.84
C LEU A 415 -13.56 -3.95 -10.13
N TYR A 416 -12.81 -4.61 -9.26
CA TYR A 416 -12.48 -6.03 -9.39
C TYR A 416 -13.72 -6.92 -9.29
N GLU A 417 -14.64 -6.64 -8.37
CA GLU A 417 -15.91 -7.36 -8.26
C GLU A 417 -16.83 -7.14 -9.48
N LEU A 418 -16.80 -5.95 -10.08
CA LEU A 418 -17.46 -5.69 -11.37
C LEU A 418 -16.86 -6.57 -12.46
N SER A 419 -15.53 -6.57 -12.60
CA SER A 419 -14.81 -7.39 -13.57
C SER A 419 -15.09 -8.89 -13.39
N ARG A 420 -15.10 -9.39 -12.15
CA ARG A 420 -15.41 -10.79 -11.84
C ARG A 420 -16.85 -11.17 -12.17
N SER A 421 -17.81 -10.28 -11.90
CA SER A 421 -19.21 -10.50 -12.27
C SER A 421 -19.40 -10.56 -13.79
N VAL A 422 -18.59 -9.79 -14.54
CA VAL A 422 -18.59 -9.82 -16.01
C VAL A 422 -18.01 -11.12 -16.56
N ALA A 423 -16.94 -11.63 -15.97
CA ALA A 423 -16.29 -12.85 -16.43
C ALA A 423 -17.10 -14.14 -16.17
N GLY A 424 -18.06 -14.13 -15.24
CA GLY A 424 -18.78 -15.32 -14.78
C GLY A 424 -20.17 -15.54 -15.38
N SER A 425 -20.74 -14.58 -16.11
CA SER A 425 -22.10 -14.70 -16.67
C SER A 425 -22.05 -14.77 -18.20
N LEU A 426 -22.55 -15.89 -18.75
CA LEU A 426 -22.71 -16.07 -20.19
C LEU A 426 -23.97 -15.39 -20.74
N GLU A 427 -24.84 -14.88 -19.86
CA GLU A 427 -26.06 -14.17 -20.26
C GLU A 427 -25.85 -12.65 -20.17
N ILE A 428 -25.85 -12.02 -21.33
CA ILE A 428 -25.52 -10.59 -21.46
C ILE A 428 -26.52 -9.69 -20.74
N VAL A 429 -27.83 -9.99 -20.79
CA VAL A 429 -28.87 -9.12 -20.23
C VAL A 429 -28.84 -9.05 -18.69
N PRO A 430 -28.78 -10.18 -17.94
CA PRO A 430 -28.62 -10.14 -16.49
C PRO A 430 -27.35 -9.42 -16.02
N LEU A 431 -26.24 -9.62 -16.74
CA LEU A 431 -24.96 -8.95 -16.46
C LEU A 431 -25.10 -7.44 -16.63
N LEU A 432 -25.67 -6.98 -17.75
CA LEU A 432 -25.89 -5.56 -18.01
C LEU A 432 -26.85 -4.93 -16.98
N ASN A 433 -27.87 -5.67 -16.54
CA ASN A 433 -28.76 -5.23 -15.46
C ASN A 433 -28.02 -5.02 -14.14
N ALA A 434 -27.18 -5.97 -13.74
CA ALA A 434 -26.39 -5.87 -12.52
C ALA A 434 -25.35 -4.73 -12.59
N ALA A 435 -24.69 -4.58 -13.74
CA ALA A 435 -23.70 -3.52 -13.96
C ALA A 435 -24.33 -2.13 -13.96
N GLY A 436 -25.46 -1.96 -14.65
CA GLY A 436 -26.21 -0.71 -14.69
C GLY A 436 -26.69 -0.26 -13.32
N GLU A 437 -27.26 -1.17 -12.52
CA GLU A 437 -27.73 -0.86 -11.16
C GLU A 437 -26.58 -0.48 -10.23
N ARG A 438 -25.40 -1.11 -10.38
CA ARG A 438 -24.20 -0.72 -9.63
C ARG A 438 -23.70 0.67 -10.01
N LEU A 439 -23.64 0.98 -11.30
CA LEU A 439 -23.23 2.32 -11.76
C LEU A 439 -24.19 3.40 -11.24
N ARG A 440 -25.50 3.13 -11.25
CA ARG A 440 -26.51 4.03 -10.67
C ARG A 440 -26.23 4.34 -9.20
N LYS A 441 -25.93 3.32 -8.39
CA LYS A 441 -25.60 3.49 -6.96
C LYS A 441 -24.29 4.24 -6.74
N LEU A 442 -23.28 4.00 -7.59
CA LEU A 442 -21.93 4.58 -7.46
C LEU A 442 -21.86 6.10 -7.62
N VAL A 443 -22.83 6.70 -8.32
CA VAL A 443 -22.93 8.16 -8.51
C VAL A 443 -24.22 8.75 -7.94
N ASP A 444 -24.96 7.96 -7.16
CA ASP A 444 -26.28 8.29 -6.64
C ASP A 444 -27.20 8.92 -7.71
N ALA A 445 -27.49 8.18 -8.79
CA ALA A 445 -28.42 8.60 -9.83
C ALA A 445 -29.82 7.99 -9.63
N THR A 446 -30.84 8.55 -10.29
CA THR A 446 -32.22 8.03 -10.21
C THR A 446 -32.41 6.81 -11.11
N ASN A 447 -32.05 6.90 -12.38
CA ASN A 447 -32.20 5.78 -13.32
C ASN A 447 -30.92 5.56 -14.14
N TRP A 448 -30.88 4.40 -14.79
CA TRP A 448 -29.80 3.97 -15.67
C TRP A 448 -30.34 3.23 -16.89
N PHE A 449 -29.62 3.33 -18.01
CA PHE A 449 -29.94 2.68 -19.29
C PHE A 449 -28.67 2.24 -20.00
N VAL A 450 -28.71 1.11 -20.69
CA VAL A 450 -27.65 0.59 -21.55
C VAL A 450 -28.22 0.43 -22.95
N LEU A 451 -27.72 1.25 -23.87
CA LEU A 451 -28.13 1.22 -25.27
C LEU A 451 -26.98 0.68 -26.13
N LEU A 452 -27.26 -0.31 -26.96
CA LEU A 452 -26.27 -0.86 -27.89
C LEU A 452 -26.57 -0.40 -29.32
N LEU A 453 -25.49 -0.19 -30.06
CA LEU A 453 -25.51 0.14 -31.47
C LEU A 453 -25.75 -1.13 -32.28
N ASP A 454 -26.71 -1.07 -33.19
CA ASP A 454 -27.03 -2.15 -34.12
C ASP A 454 -25.89 -2.44 -35.12
N GLU A 455 -25.86 -3.63 -35.72
CA GLU A 455 -24.80 -4.06 -36.66
C GLU A 455 -24.65 -3.13 -37.86
N GLY A 456 -25.75 -2.54 -38.34
CA GLY A 456 -25.75 -1.54 -39.40
C GLY A 456 -25.28 -0.13 -38.96
N LYS A 457 -24.99 0.07 -37.67
CA LYS A 457 -24.55 1.32 -37.03
C LYS A 457 -25.50 2.52 -37.25
N LYS A 458 -26.78 2.26 -37.47
CA LYS A 458 -27.81 3.28 -37.77
C LYS A 458 -28.75 3.58 -36.61
N THR A 459 -28.82 2.70 -35.61
CA THR A 459 -29.76 2.84 -34.49
C THR A 459 -29.11 2.42 -33.17
N LEU A 460 -29.50 3.11 -32.09
CA LEU A 460 -29.27 2.68 -30.72
C LEU A 460 -30.54 2.04 -30.18
N ARG A 461 -30.40 0.84 -29.62
CA ARG A 461 -31.51 0.08 -29.02
C ARG A 461 -31.22 -0.16 -27.56
N ASN A 462 -32.26 -0.05 -26.74
CA ASN A 462 -32.15 -0.40 -25.33
C ASN A 462 -32.01 -1.91 -25.14
N ILE A 463 -31.04 -2.32 -24.32
CA ILE A 463 -30.80 -3.74 -23.99
C ILE A 463 -31.02 -4.02 -22.51
N ALA A 464 -30.71 -3.04 -21.65
CA ALA A 464 -30.88 -3.16 -20.21
C ALA A 464 -31.17 -1.78 -19.63
N CYS A 465 -32.07 -1.68 -18.64
CA CYS A 465 -32.41 -0.43 -17.99
C CYS A 465 -32.95 -0.66 -16.58
N SER A 466 -33.16 0.44 -15.83
CA SER A 466 -33.85 0.38 -14.55
C SER A 466 -35.21 -0.34 -14.68
N PRO A 467 -35.55 -1.30 -13.78
CA PRO A 467 -36.69 -2.20 -13.96
C PRO A 467 -38.03 -1.50 -14.19
N GLN A 468 -38.26 -0.38 -13.51
CA GLN A 468 -39.46 0.45 -13.62
C GLN A 468 -39.71 1.03 -15.01
N HIS A 469 -38.68 1.11 -15.87
CA HIS A 469 -38.78 1.66 -17.23
C HIS A 469 -38.70 0.59 -18.33
N SER A 470 -38.66 -0.69 -17.96
CA SER A 470 -38.41 -1.80 -18.89
C SER A 470 -39.49 -2.00 -19.95
N GLU A 471 -40.76 -1.72 -19.63
CA GLU A 471 -41.87 -1.85 -20.57
C GLU A 471 -41.80 -0.76 -21.65
N PHE A 472 -41.65 0.50 -21.25
CA PHE A 472 -41.53 1.61 -22.21
C PHE A 472 -40.25 1.51 -23.05
N MET A 473 -39.11 1.19 -22.43
CA MET A 473 -37.83 1.16 -23.13
C MET A 473 -37.65 -0.05 -24.07
N ARG A 474 -38.53 -1.05 -24.02
CA ARG A 474 -38.45 -2.24 -24.90
C ARG A 474 -38.55 -1.86 -26.38
N ASP A 475 -39.40 -0.89 -26.71
CA ASP A 475 -39.69 -0.49 -28.09
C ASP A 475 -38.95 0.80 -28.50
N VAL A 476 -38.13 1.37 -27.61
CA VAL A 476 -37.37 2.58 -27.89
C VAL A 476 -36.18 2.26 -28.78
N VAL A 477 -36.23 2.81 -30.00
CA VAL A 477 -35.15 2.78 -30.98
C VAL A 477 -34.79 4.22 -31.33
N LEU A 478 -33.55 4.62 -31.05
CA LEU A 478 -33.05 5.94 -31.38
C LEU A 478 -32.29 5.88 -32.69
N HIS A 479 -32.80 6.55 -33.73
CA HIS A 479 -32.09 6.64 -35.00
C HIS A 479 -30.93 7.65 -34.87
N VAL A 480 -29.79 7.39 -35.54
CA VAL A 480 -28.59 8.26 -35.43
C VAL A 480 -28.81 9.71 -35.86
N SER A 481 -29.88 10.00 -36.60
CA SER A 481 -30.30 11.34 -37.00
C SER A 481 -31.07 12.10 -35.92
N GLU A 482 -31.50 11.45 -34.84
CA GLU A 482 -32.22 12.07 -33.75
C GLU A 482 -31.29 12.80 -32.77
N SER A 483 -31.83 13.77 -32.05
CA SER A 483 -31.15 14.41 -30.91
C SER A 483 -31.25 13.51 -29.67
N SER A 484 -30.10 13.07 -29.17
CA SER A 484 -29.95 12.36 -27.89
C SER A 484 -28.51 12.47 -27.42
N ILE A 485 -28.31 12.69 -26.12
CA ILE A 485 -26.97 12.76 -25.55
C ILE A 485 -26.22 11.43 -25.65
N ALA A 486 -26.91 10.29 -25.72
CA ALA A 486 -26.28 9.00 -26.00
C ALA A 486 -25.72 8.95 -27.42
N LEU A 487 -26.44 9.47 -28.40
CA LEU A 487 -25.96 9.57 -29.78
C LEU A 487 -24.80 10.56 -29.90
N GLU A 488 -24.78 11.63 -29.12
CA GLU A 488 -23.64 12.55 -29.04
C GLU A 488 -22.42 11.89 -28.41
N ALA A 489 -22.59 11.15 -27.30
CA ALA A 489 -21.52 10.41 -26.67
C ALA A 489 -20.92 9.35 -27.62
N VAL A 490 -21.77 8.63 -28.37
CA VAL A 490 -21.34 7.68 -29.40
C VAL A 490 -20.56 8.36 -30.53
N ARG A 491 -21.05 9.51 -31.04
CA ARG A 491 -20.41 10.26 -32.14
C ARG A 491 -19.08 10.88 -31.73
N THR A 492 -19.03 11.50 -30.55
CA THR A 492 -17.85 12.20 -30.04
C THR A 492 -16.83 11.27 -29.38
N ARG A 493 -17.25 10.04 -29.02
CA ARG A 493 -16.47 9.06 -28.27
C ARG A 493 -16.00 9.60 -26.91
N ARG A 494 -16.76 10.53 -26.34
CA ARG A 494 -16.48 11.18 -25.05
C ARG A 494 -17.73 11.19 -24.16
N PRO A 495 -17.57 11.23 -22.83
CA PRO A 495 -18.69 11.47 -21.92
C PRO A 495 -19.38 12.81 -22.25
N VAL A 496 -20.70 12.80 -22.22
CA VAL A 496 -21.55 13.98 -22.43
C VAL A 496 -22.50 14.09 -21.24
N GLN A 497 -22.52 15.26 -20.60
CA GLN A 497 -23.49 15.56 -19.54
C GLN A 497 -24.35 16.77 -19.89
N GLU A 498 -25.55 16.81 -19.31
CA GLU A 498 -26.52 17.89 -19.48
C GLU A 498 -27.25 18.13 -18.15
N GLY A 499 -27.10 19.34 -17.59
CA GLY A 499 -27.70 19.71 -16.30
C GLY A 499 -29.10 20.30 -16.41
N HIS A 500 -29.53 20.65 -17.63
CA HIS A 500 -30.86 21.19 -17.94
C HIS A 500 -31.38 20.57 -19.25
N PRO A 501 -31.68 19.26 -19.26
CA PRO A 501 -32.04 18.54 -20.48
C PRO A 501 -33.34 19.05 -21.11
N GLU A 502 -34.22 19.69 -20.34
CA GLU A 502 -35.46 20.30 -20.83
C GLU A 502 -35.25 21.53 -21.73
N GLN A 503 -34.07 22.15 -21.69
CA GLN A 503 -33.70 23.31 -22.51
C GLN A 503 -32.62 22.97 -23.55
N SER A 504 -32.13 21.73 -23.55
CA SER A 504 -30.98 21.34 -24.36
C SER A 504 -31.41 20.78 -25.72
N PRO A 505 -30.88 21.31 -26.84
CA PRO A 505 -31.14 20.74 -28.17
C PRO A 505 -30.48 19.37 -28.38
N ARG A 506 -29.63 18.95 -27.44
CA ARG A 506 -28.88 17.69 -27.46
C ARG A 506 -29.64 16.56 -26.78
N ALA A 507 -30.62 16.87 -25.94
CA ALA A 507 -31.47 15.89 -25.27
C ALA A 507 -32.65 15.47 -26.15
N ASN A 508 -33.16 14.24 -25.97
CA ASN A 508 -34.34 13.78 -26.68
C ASN A 508 -35.60 14.25 -25.92
N PRO A 509 -36.43 15.15 -26.48
CA PRO A 509 -37.55 15.74 -25.75
C PRO A 509 -38.61 14.70 -25.33
N ARG A 510 -38.77 13.61 -26.10
CA ARG A 510 -39.72 12.54 -25.76
C ARG A 510 -39.29 11.81 -24.48
N LEU A 511 -38.00 11.49 -24.36
CA LEU A 511 -37.45 10.80 -23.20
C LEU A 511 -37.41 11.71 -21.97
N VAL A 512 -36.99 12.98 -22.17
CA VAL A 512 -36.96 13.98 -21.09
C VAL A 512 -38.34 14.16 -20.48
N SER A 513 -39.38 14.34 -21.31
CA SER A 513 -40.75 14.52 -20.85
C SER A 513 -41.33 13.27 -20.20
N HIS A 514 -41.03 12.07 -20.72
CA HIS A 514 -41.59 10.83 -20.21
C HIS A 514 -41.03 10.44 -18.84
N PHE A 515 -39.70 10.57 -18.66
CA PHE A 515 -39.05 10.19 -17.41
C PHE A 515 -38.88 11.35 -16.42
N GLY A 516 -39.22 12.58 -16.81
CA GLY A 516 -39.03 13.77 -15.98
C GLY A 516 -37.55 14.07 -15.70
N GLN A 517 -36.69 13.87 -16.70
CA GLN A 517 -35.24 13.98 -16.57
C GLN A 517 -34.84 15.43 -16.25
N ARG A 518 -34.04 15.62 -15.21
CA ARG A 518 -33.53 16.94 -14.76
C ARG A 518 -32.02 17.06 -14.89
N ALA A 519 -31.30 15.95 -14.91
CA ALA A 519 -29.88 15.89 -15.23
C ALA A 519 -29.58 14.58 -15.97
N LEU A 520 -28.62 14.61 -16.89
CA LEU A 520 -28.24 13.46 -17.71
C LEU A 520 -26.72 13.31 -17.82
N LEU A 521 -26.26 12.07 -17.84
CA LEU A 521 -24.89 11.69 -18.18
C LEU A 521 -24.92 10.50 -19.14
N ALA A 522 -24.31 10.65 -20.31
CA ALA A 522 -24.08 9.57 -21.26
C ALA A 522 -22.58 9.30 -21.41
N VAL A 523 -22.21 8.03 -21.34
CA VAL A 523 -20.83 7.56 -21.50
C VAL A 523 -20.77 6.51 -22.60
N PRO A 524 -19.89 6.66 -23.60
CA PRO A 524 -19.82 5.70 -24.70
C PRO A 524 -19.23 4.37 -24.22
N LEU A 525 -19.78 3.28 -24.74
CA LEU A 525 -19.26 1.93 -24.57
C LEU A 525 -18.24 1.66 -25.67
N ILE A 526 -16.96 1.67 -25.35
CA ILE A 526 -15.88 1.52 -26.32
C ILE A 526 -15.04 0.30 -25.96
N ALA A 527 -14.85 -0.62 -26.91
CA ALA A 527 -13.95 -1.75 -26.78
C ALA A 527 -13.15 -1.92 -28.07
N ARG A 528 -11.82 -2.13 -27.97
CA ARG A 528 -10.90 -2.30 -29.12
C ARG A 528 -11.09 -1.24 -30.22
N ASP A 529 -11.19 0.03 -29.83
CA ASP A 529 -11.44 1.16 -30.74
C ASP A 529 -12.74 1.09 -31.56
N GLU A 530 -13.72 0.29 -31.12
CA GLU A 530 -15.08 0.28 -31.66
C GLU A 530 -16.08 0.82 -30.64
N VAL A 531 -16.99 1.69 -31.07
CA VAL A 531 -18.10 2.15 -30.23
C VAL A 531 -19.26 1.16 -30.35
N LEU A 532 -19.54 0.47 -29.25
CA LEU A 532 -20.58 -0.55 -29.16
C LEU A 532 -21.94 0.01 -28.75
N GLY A 533 -21.97 1.22 -28.18
CA GLY A 533 -23.20 1.80 -27.62
C GLY A 533 -22.91 2.92 -26.62
N ALA A 534 -23.85 3.17 -25.71
CA ALA A 534 -23.71 4.10 -24.60
C ALA A 534 -24.43 3.60 -23.34
N VAL A 535 -23.83 3.91 -22.19
CA VAL A 535 -24.52 3.93 -20.90
C VAL A 535 -25.10 5.32 -20.68
N MET A 536 -26.32 5.39 -20.16
CA MET A 536 -26.95 6.63 -19.73
C MET A 536 -27.35 6.52 -18.26
N LEU A 537 -27.18 7.63 -17.54
CA LEU A 537 -27.65 7.85 -16.19
C LEU A 537 -28.49 9.12 -16.19
N ASP A 538 -29.61 9.10 -15.49
CA ASP A 538 -30.42 10.30 -15.29
C ASP A 538 -30.74 10.54 -13.81
N ASP A 539 -31.04 11.80 -13.51
CA ASP A 539 -31.59 12.20 -12.22
C ASP A 539 -32.87 12.98 -12.44
N VAL A 540 -33.90 12.65 -11.65
CA VAL A 540 -35.21 13.32 -11.70
C VAL A 540 -35.42 14.27 -10.53
N ARG A 541 -34.55 14.20 -9.50
CA ARG A 541 -34.69 14.94 -8.23
C ARG A 541 -34.38 16.44 -8.39
N GLY A 542 -33.54 16.81 -9.35
CA GLY A 542 -33.19 18.21 -9.60
C GLY A 542 -32.11 18.38 -10.66
N SER A 543 -31.87 19.63 -11.05
CA SER A 543 -30.71 19.97 -11.91
C SER A 543 -29.43 19.68 -11.14
N ARG A 544 -28.47 19.04 -11.84
CA ARG A 544 -27.20 18.60 -11.29
C ARG A 544 -26.14 18.54 -12.38
N VAL A 545 -24.91 18.90 -12.02
CA VAL A 545 -23.71 18.65 -12.82
C VAL A 545 -22.95 17.49 -12.19
N PHE A 546 -22.64 16.46 -12.98
CA PHE A 546 -21.84 15.32 -12.52
C PHE A 546 -20.39 15.76 -12.38
N THR A 547 -19.78 15.40 -11.25
CA THR A 547 -18.38 15.76 -10.97
C THR A 547 -17.42 14.94 -11.83
N ASP A 548 -16.18 15.44 -12.02
CA ASP A 548 -15.15 14.70 -12.76
C ASP A 548 -14.85 13.32 -12.15
N GLY A 549 -14.92 13.21 -10.82
CA GLY A 549 -14.78 11.93 -10.12
C GLY A 549 -15.88 10.94 -10.48
N GLU A 550 -17.13 11.41 -10.57
CA GLU A 550 -18.28 10.58 -10.97
C GLU A 550 -18.17 10.14 -12.41
N ILE A 551 -17.83 11.05 -13.32
CA ILE A 551 -17.64 10.74 -14.74
C ILE A 551 -16.54 9.69 -14.90
N LYS A 552 -15.40 9.83 -14.21
CA LYS A 552 -14.31 8.83 -14.24
C LYS A 552 -14.77 7.45 -13.78
N ARG A 553 -15.57 7.38 -12.70
CA ARG A 553 -16.13 6.12 -12.19
C ARG A 553 -17.07 5.46 -13.19
N VAL A 554 -17.96 6.24 -13.82
CA VAL A 554 -18.88 5.72 -14.84
C VAL A 554 -18.12 5.28 -16.10
N VAL A 555 -17.09 6.01 -16.52
CA VAL A 555 -16.20 5.62 -17.63
C VAL A 555 -15.52 4.29 -17.36
N ALA A 556 -14.98 4.07 -16.17
CA ALA A 556 -14.37 2.79 -15.80
C ALA A 556 -15.39 1.64 -15.83
N GLY A 557 -16.61 1.84 -15.32
CA GLY A 557 -17.67 0.84 -15.41
C GLY A 557 -18.17 0.58 -16.84
N ALA A 558 -18.29 1.64 -17.64
CA ALA A 558 -18.67 1.57 -19.05
C ALA A 558 -17.67 0.75 -19.88
N GLN A 559 -16.37 0.83 -19.58
CA GLN A 559 -15.35 -0.03 -20.21
C GLN A 559 -15.57 -1.51 -19.91
N GLN A 560 -15.92 -1.87 -18.67
CA GLN A 560 -16.23 -3.26 -18.30
C GLN A 560 -17.48 -3.76 -19.02
N ILE A 561 -18.51 -2.91 -19.10
CA ILE A 561 -19.73 -3.21 -19.87
C ILE A 561 -19.40 -3.41 -21.35
N ALA A 562 -18.60 -2.53 -21.95
CA ALA A 562 -18.21 -2.63 -23.36
C ALA A 562 -17.47 -3.95 -23.63
N LEU A 563 -16.56 -4.36 -22.75
CA LEU A 563 -15.83 -5.62 -22.87
C LEU A 563 -16.76 -6.84 -22.73
N ALA A 564 -17.73 -6.78 -21.80
CA ALA A 564 -18.75 -7.81 -21.63
C ALA A 564 -19.58 -8.00 -22.90
N VAL A 565 -20.03 -6.88 -23.49
CA VAL A 565 -20.81 -6.86 -24.72
C VAL A 565 -20.02 -7.44 -25.89
N LEU A 566 -18.76 -7.04 -26.05
CA LEU A 566 -17.90 -7.57 -27.09
C LEU A 566 -17.71 -9.09 -26.94
N SER A 567 -17.45 -9.55 -25.72
CA SER A 567 -17.25 -10.98 -25.43
C SER A 567 -18.51 -11.80 -25.71
N GLY A 568 -19.68 -11.27 -25.31
CA GLY A 568 -20.98 -11.89 -25.59
C GLY A 568 -21.28 -11.98 -27.09
N ARG A 569 -21.02 -10.91 -27.86
CA ARG A 569 -21.17 -10.93 -29.33
C ARG A 569 -20.28 -11.98 -29.98
N LEU A 570 -18.99 -12.01 -29.62
CA LEU A 570 -18.04 -12.98 -30.14
C LEU A 570 -18.46 -14.43 -29.83
N TYR A 571 -19.00 -14.68 -28.64
CA TYR A 571 -19.49 -16.00 -28.26
C TYR A 571 -20.71 -16.43 -29.09
N GLU A 572 -21.65 -15.52 -29.31
CA GLU A 572 -22.87 -15.81 -30.08
C GLU A 572 -22.54 -16.05 -31.58
N ASP A 573 -21.63 -15.25 -32.15
CA ASP A 573 -21.11 -15.44 -33.51
C ASP A 573 -20.43 -16.80 -33.66
N LEU A 574 -19.59 -17.17 -32.68
CA LEU A 574 -18.93 -18.46 -32.65
C LEU A 574 -19.95 -19.61 -32.57
N ARG A 575 -20.94 -19.49 -31.69
CA ARG A 575 -22.02 -20.48 -31.53
C ARG A 575 -22.82 -20.65 -32.82
N ARG A 576 -23.15 -19.55 -33.50
CA ARG A 576 -23.85 -19.57 -34.80
C ARG A 576 -23.03 -20.25 -35.88
N SER A 577 -21.73 -19.92 -35.98
CA SER A 577 -20.81 -20.54 -36.93
C SER A 577 -20.68 -22.05 -36.70
N TYR A 578 -20.57 -22.49 -35.43
CA TYR A 578 -20.56 -23.91 -35.09
C TYR A 578 -21.86 -24.63 -35.47
N ALA A 579 -23.02 -24.01 -35.24
CA ALA A 579 -24.31 -24.60 -35.61
C ALA A 579 -24.45 -24.76 -37.13
N GLU A 580 -24.00 -23.77 -37.90
CA GLU A 580 -23.99 -23.84 -39.37
C GLU A 580 -23.01 -24.90 -39.88
N LEU A 581 -21.82 -24.99 -39.27
CA LEU A 581 -20.85 -26.04 -39.59
C LEU A 581 -21.41 -27.44 -39.30
N ALA A 582 -22.05 -27.65 -38.16
CA ALA A 582 -22.66 -28.93 -37.81
C ALA A 582 -23.78 -29.31 -38.81
N ARG A 583 -24.60 -28.34 -39.24
CA ARG A 583 -25.66 -28.58 -40.23
C ARG A 583 -25.08 -28.99 -41.58
N THR A 584 -24.09 -28.25 -42.07
CA THR A 584 -23.43 -28.54 -43.35
C THR A 584 -22.69 -29.88 -43.34
N GLN A 585 -22.04 -30.25 -42.24
CA GLN A 585 -21.43 -31.57 -42.06
C GLN A 585 -22.47 -32.70 -42.13
N ALA A 586 -23.62 -32.55 -41.46
CA ALA A 586 -24.68 -33.55 -41.50
C ALA A 586 -25.25 -33.73 -42.93
N GLU A 587 -25.44 -32.63 -43.66
CA GLU A 587 -25.88 -32.67 -45.06
C GLU A 587 -24.85 -33.37 -45.97
N LEU A 588 -23.55 -33.17 -45.75
CA LEU A 588 -22.48 -33.83 -46.50
C LEU A 588 -22.41 -35.32 -46.23
N ILE A 589 -22.46 -35.74 -44.96
CA ILE A 589 -22.44 -37.16 -44.58
C ILE A 589 -23.60 -37.92 -45.23
N GLU A 590 -24.81 -37.35 -45.21
CA GLU A 590 -25.97 -38.01 -45.82
C GLU A 590 -25.86 -38.09 -47.34
N ARG A 591 -25.33 -37.04 -48.00
CA ARG A 591 -25.07 -37.06 -49.44
C ARG A 591 -24.03 -38.11 -49.82
N GLU A 592 -22.94 -38.21 -49.07
CA GLU A 592 -21.88 -39.19 -49.30
C GLU A 592 -22.39 -40.62 -49.09
N ARG A 593 -23.18 -40.85 -48.04
CA ARG A 593 -23.84 -42.14 -47.77
C ARG A 593 -24.75 -42.55 -48.93
N LEU A 594 -25.57 -41.65 -49.44
CA LEU A 594 -26.48 -41.92 -50.56
C LEU A 594 -25.72 -42.15 -51.87
N ALA A 595 -24.65 -41.40 -52.14
CA ALA A 595 -23.81 -41.59 -53.32
C ALA A 595 -23.12 -42.97 -53.30
N ALA A 596 -22.49 -43.33 -52.19
CA ALA A 596 -21.86 -44.64 -52.00
C ALA A 596 -22.87 -45.79 -52.12
N LEU A 597 -24.07 -45.62 -51.52
CA LEU A 597 -25.16 -46.59 -51.68
C LEU A 597 -25.60 -46.70 -53.15
N GLY A 598 -25.69 -45.59 -53.89
CA GLY A 598 -26.02 -45.56 -55.32
C GLY A 598 -25.02 -46.31 -56.20
N GLU A 599 -23.72 -46.06 -56.02
CA GLU A 599 -22.67 -46.73 -56.80
C GLU A 599 -22.64 -48.24 -56.53
N LEU A 600 -22.69 -48.64 -55.26
CA LEU A 600 -22.70 -50.06 -54.87
C LEU A 600 -23.99 -50.75 -55.36
N SER A 601 -25.15 -50.09 -55.23
CA SER A 601 -26.43 -50.64 -55.72
C SER A 601 -26.42 -50.85 -57.22
N ALA A 602 -25.86 -49.91 -57.98
CA ALA A 602 -25.70 -50.01 -59.43
C ALA A 602 -24.87 -51.23 -59.84
N SER A 603 -23.72 -51.43 -59.20
CA SER A 603 -22.84 -52.58 -59.47
C SER A 603 -23.51 -53.91 -59.12
N ILE A 604 -24.05 -54.02 -57.90
CA ILE A 604 -24.71 -55.25 -57.42
C ILE A 604 -25.90 -55.59 -58.31
N ALA A 605 -26.69 -54.60 -58.73
CA ALA A 605 -27.85 -54.86 -59.56
C ALA A 605 -27.49 -55.43 -60.94
N HIS A 606 -26.41 -54.93 -61.56
CA HIS A 606 -25.91 -55.50 -62.81
C HIS A 606 -25.38 -56.92 -62.61
N GLU A 607 -24.64 -57.17 -61.52
CA GLU A 607 -24.10 -58.49 -61.21
C GLU A 607 -25.17 -59.52 -60.85
N VAL A 608 -26.29 -59.12 -60.23
CA VAL A 608 -27.41 -60.02 -59.88
C VAL A 608 -28.38 -60.22 -61.05
N ARG A 609 -28.61 -59.21 -61.89
CA ARG A 609 -29.45 -59.39 -63.11
C ARG A 609 -28.89 -60.43 -64.06
N ASN A 610 -27.56 -60.51 -64.17
CA ASN A 610 -26.90 -61.44 -65.08
C ASN A 610 -27.23 -62.92 -64.78
N PRO A 611 -27.01 -63.47 -63.56
CA PRO A 611 -27.38 -64.83 -63.22
C PRO A 611 -28.90 -65.03 -63.21
N LEU A 612 -29.70 -64.04 -62.78
CA LEU A 612 -31.16 -64.14 -62.85
C LEU A 612 -31.67 -64.29 -64.29
N GLY A 613 -31.09 -63.56 -65.25
CA GLY A 613 -31.41 -63.70 -66.67
C GLY A 613 -31.09 -65.10 -67.20
N VAL A 614 -29.98 -65.69 -66.78
CA VAL A 614 -29.61 -67.07 -67.12
C VAL A 614 -30.60 -68.07 -66.52
N ILE A 615 -30.98 -67.89 -65.25
CA ILE A 615 -31.98 -68.73 -64.56
C ILE A 615 -33.33 -68.64 -65.28
N PHE A 616 -33.79 -67.43 -65.61
CA PHE A 616 -35.05 -67.19 -66.29
C PHE A 616 -35.11 -67.86 -67.67
N ASN A 617 -34.03 -67.74 -68.45
CA ASN A 617 -33.89 -68.40 -69.75
C ASN A 617 -33.84 -69.92 -69.63
N SER A 618 -33.19 -70.44 -68.59
CA SER A 618 -33.10 -71.88 -68.32
C SER A 618 -34.46 -72.47 -67.93
N ILE A 619 -35.20 -71.80 -67.04
CA ILE A 619 -36.57 -72.17 -66.65
C ILE A 619 -37.49 -72.13 -67.88
N SER A 620 -37.42 -71.06 -68.67
CA SER A 620 -38.21 -70.91 -69.91
C SER A 620 -37.90 -72.00 -70.92
N SER A 621 -36.63 -72.40 -71.04
CA SER A 621 -36.20 -73.50 -71.93
C SER A 621 -36.68 -74.86 -71.43
N LEU A 622 -36.58 -75.14 -70.12
CA LEU A 622 -37.09 -76.37 -69.51
C LEU A 622 -38.61 -76.50 -69.66
N ARG A 623 -39.36 -75.41 -69.51
CA ARG A 623 -40.81 -75.38 -69.77
C ARG A 623 -41.15 -75.78 -71.21
N ARG A 624 -40.34 -75.34 -72.18
CA ARG A 624 -40.52 -75.67 -73.60
C ARG A 624 -40.09 -77.10 -73.95
N LEU A 625 -39.06 -77.62 -73.30
CA LEU A 625 -38.47 -78.92 -73.61
C LEU A 625 -39.21 -80.11 -73.00
N VAL A 626 -39.83 -79.94 -71.81
CA VAL A 626 -40.29 -81.09 -70.99
C VAL A 626 -41.81 -81.17 -70.84
N GLU A 627 -42.60 -80.22 -71.36
CA GLU A 627 -44.06 -80.10 -71.10
C GLU A 627 -44.40 -80.49 -69.63
N PRO A 628 -43.90 -79.73 -68.65
CA PRO A 628 -43.85 -80.17 -67.26
C PRO A 628 -45.27 -80.44 -66.70
N LYS A 629 -45.42 -81.59 -66.02
CA LYS A 629 -46.66 -82.03 -65.37
C LYS A 629 -46.41 -82.38 -63.90
N GLY A 630 -47.46 -82.31 -63.08
CA GLY A 630 -47.37 -82.59 -61.64
C GLY A 630 -46.36 -81.70 -60.93
N ASP A 631 -45.56 -82.29 -60.04
CA ASP A 631 -44.62 -81.56 -59.17
C ASP A 631 -43.53 -80.78 -59.95
N VAL A 632 -43.13 -81.24 -61.14
CA VAL A 632 -42.14 -80.54 -61.97
C VAL A 632 -42.66 -79.19 -62.46
N LYS A 633 -43.95 -79.10 -62.77
CA LYS A 633 -44.59 -77.84 -63.14
C LYS A 633 -44.62 -76.87 -61.96
N LEU A 634 -45.03 -77.36 -60.79
CA LEU A 634 -45.08 -76.59 -59.56
C LEU A 634 -43.69 -76.02 -59.20
N LEU A 635 -42.63 -76.83 -59.30
CA LEU A 635 -41.25 -76.39 -59.05
C LEU A 635 -40.78 -75.33 -60.04
N LEU A 636 -41.10 -75.48 -61.35
CA LEU A 636 -40.76 -74.48 -62.37
C LEU A 636 -41.59 -73.19 -62.25
N ASP A 637 -42.80 -73.26 -61.70
CA ASP A 637 -43.61 -72.09 -61.34
C ASP A 637 -42.98 -71.33 -60.16
N ILE A 638 -42.63 -72.03 -59.08
CA ILE A 638 -41.96 -71.44 -57.90
C ILE A 638 -40.61 -70.80 -58.29
N LEU A 639 -39.78 -71.49 -59.08
CA LEU A 639 -38.48 -70.95 -59.50
C LEU A 639 -38.62 -69.71 -60.38
N SER A 640 -39.65 -69.66 -61.23
CA SER A 640 -39.92 -68.50 -62.09
C SER A 640 -40.37 -67.31 -61.23
N GLU A 641 -41.30 -67.54 -60.30
CA GLU A 641 -41.83 -66.52 -59.40
C GLU A 641 -40.75 -65.94 -58.49
N GLU A 642 -39.88 -66.78 -57.91
CA GLU A 642 -38.77 -66.31 -57.06
C GLU A 642 -37.69 -65.56 -57.88
N SER A 643 -37.46 -65.94 -59.13
CA SER A 643 -36.53 -65.22 -60.01
C SER A 643 -37.06 -63.83 -60.40
N GLU A 644 -38.36 -63.73 -60.71
CA GLU A 644 -39.02 -62.45 -60.97
C GLU A 644 -39.01 -61.56 -59.73
N ARG A 645 -39.30 -62.15 -58.56
CA ARG A 645 -39.27 -61.47 -57.26
C ARG A 645 -37.89 -60.88 -56.96
N LEU A 646 -36.81 -61.63 -57.17
CA LEU A 646 -35.44 -61.14 -56.98
C LEU A 646 -35.11 -60.01 -57.96
N ASN A 647 -35.54 -60.12 -59.22
CA ASN A 647 -35.31 -59.06 -60.21
C ASN A 647 -36.06 -57.76 -59.85
N HIS A 648 -37.26 -57.87 -59.29
CA HIS A 648 -38.01 -56.73 -58.75
C HIS A 648 -37.32 -56.10 -57.53
N MET A 649 -36.84 -56.90 -56.57
CA MET A 649 -36.09 -56.42 -55.41
C MET A 649 -34.84 -55.61 -55.80
N VAL A 650 -34.11 -56.11 -56.80
CA VAL A 650 -32.94 -55.42 -57.34
C VAL A 650 -33.33 -54.11 -58.03
N GLY A 651 -34.46 -54.08 -58.73
CA GLY A 651 -35.02 -52.86 -59.31
C GLY A 651 -35.38 -51.80 -58.27
N ASP A 652 -36.10 -52.20 -57.21
CA ASP A 652 -36.50 -51.32 -56.12
C ASP A 652 -35.30 -50.70 -55.39
N LEU A 653 -34.24 -51.49 -55.17
CA LEU A 653 -33.00 -51.04 -54.53
C LEU A 653 -32.28 -49.98 -55.37
N LEU A 654 -32.22 -50.18 -56.70
CA LEU A 654 -31.67 -49.18 -57.62
C LEU A 654 -32.47 -47.88 -57.61
N ASP A 655 -33.80 -47.98 -57.73
CA ASP A 655 -34.67 -46.82 -57.76
C ASP A 655 -34.64 -46.05 -56.43
N TYR A 656 -34.50 -46.76 -55.31
CA TYR A 656 -34.29 -46.14 -54.01
C TYR A 656 -32.96 -45.39 -53.89
N SER A 657 -31.91 -45.79 -54.60
CA SER A 657 -30.60 -45.16 -54.50
C SER A 657 -30.42 -43.93 -55.40
N ARG A 658 -31.28 -43.77 -56.43
CA ARG A 658 -31.16 -42.68 -57.41
C ARG A 658 -31.59 -41.32 -56.82
N PRO A 659 -30.95 -40.21 -57.23
CA PRO A 659 -31.43 -38.87 -56.93
C PRO A 659 -32.80 -38.62 -57.58
N ILE A 660 -33.76 -38.12 -56.79
CA ILE A 660 -35.08 -37.72 -57.30
C ILE A 660 -35.01 -36.23 -57.63
N GLN A 661 -35.10 -35.90 -58.92
CA GLN A 661 -35.28 -34.52 -59.41
C GLN A 661 -36.58 -34.47 -60.23
N PRO A 662 -37.71 -34.00 -59.64
CA PRO A 662 -38.99 -34.01 -60.33
C PRO A 662 -39.08 -33.00 -61.48
N ALA A 663 -39.58 -33.43 -62.62
CA ALA A 663 -39.94 -32.54 -63.72
C ALA A 663 -41.38 -32.02 -63.53
N LEU A 664 -41.55 -30.86 -62.91
CA LEU A 664 -42.86 -30.33 -62.53
C LEU A 664 -43.70 -29.84 -63.72
N GLN A 665 -44.74 -30.59 -64.07
CA GLN A 665 -45.70 -30.28 -65.13
C GLN A 665 -47.14 -30.22 -64.58
N PRO A 666 -48.09 -29.58 -65.26
CA PRO A 666 -49.51 -29.67 -64.90
C PRO A 666 -50.00 -31.12 -65.05
N VAL A 667 -50.50 -31.72 -63.96
CA VAL A 667 -50.99 -33.09 -63.92
C VAL A 667 -52.44 -33.10 -63.45
N ALA A 668 -53.33 -33.71 -64.24
CA ALA A 668 -54.72 -33.93 -63.85
C ALA A 668 -54.80 -35.09 -62.85
N LEU A 669 -55.13 -34.81 -61.59
CA LEU A 669 -55.11 -35.81 -60.52
C LEU A 669 -56.12 -36.94 -60.74
N GLY A 670 -57.26 -36.65 -61.36
CA GLY A 670 -58.28 -37.67 -61.69
C GLY A 670 -57.72 -38.77 -62.57
N GLN A 671 -57.17 -38.38 -63.73
CA GLN A 671 -56.55 -39.32 -64.66
C GLN A 671 -55.40 -40.09 -64.02
N LEU A 672 -54.57 -39.42 -63.21
CA LEU A 672 -53.43 -40.06 -62.55
C LEU A 672 -53.86 -41.12 -61.53
N VAL A 673 -54.90 -40.84 -60.75
CA VAL A 673 -55.46 -41.80 -59.78
C VAL A 673 -56.09 -42.98 -60.50
N ASP A 674 -56.83 -42.75 -61.59
CA ASP A 674 -57.43 -43.80 -62.40
C ASP A 674 -56.36 -44.71 -63.02
N GLU A 675 -55.29 -44.13 -63.57
CA GLU A 675 -54.13 -44.87 -64.09
C GLU A 675 -53.46 -45.73 -63.00
N ALA A 676 -53.25 -45.16 -61.81
CA ALA A 676 -52.63 -45.88 -60.69
C ALA A 676 -53.51 -47.04 -60.21
N VAL A 677 -54.82 -46.83 -60.06
CA VAL A 677 -55.77 -47.88 -59.66
C VAL A 677 -55.87 -48.97 -60.73
N SER A 678 -55.91 -48.59 -62.01
CA SER A 678 -55.94 -49.54 -63.12
C SER A 678 -54.70 -50.43 -63.14
N ALA A 679 -53.50 -49.84 -62.98
CA ALA A 679 -52.25 -50.59 -62.91
C ALA A 679 -52.25 -51.61 -61.76
N VAL A 680 -52.76 -51.23 -60.58
CA VAL A 680 -52.84 -52.16 -59.43
C VAL A 680 -53.84 -53.28 -59.70
N ARG A 681 -55.02 -52.99 -60.25
CA ARG A 681 -56.05 -54.00 -60.57
C ARG A 681 -55.58 -55.04 -61.57
N THR A 682 -54.73 -54.67 -62.53
CA THR A 682 -54.13 -55.62 -63.48
C THR A 682 -53.03 -56.47 -62.83
N SER A 683 -52.30 -55.93 -61.87
CA SER A 683 -51.15 -56.62 -61.24
C SER A 683 -51.55 -57.56 -60.08
N VAL A 684 -52.61 -57.25 -59.34
CA VAL A 684 -53.08 -58.06 -58.20
C VAL A 684 -54.17 -59.01 -58.69
N ALA A 685 -53.77 -60.09 -59.36
CA ALA A 685 -54.67 -61.22 -59.59
C ALA A 685 -55.18 -61.74 -58.23
N HIS A 686 -56.49 -61.98 -58.10
CA HIS A 686 -57.20 -62.57 -56.93
C HIS A 686 -57.85 -61.62 -55.89
N ASN A 687 -57.94 -60.30 -56.11
CA ASN A 687 -58.64 -59.36 -55.20
C ASN A 687 -59.89 -58.70 -55.82
N GLU A 688 -60.82 -59.50 -56.36
CA GLU A 688 -62.08 -59.01 -56.95
C GLU A 688 -63.06 -58.38 -55.92
N GLY A 689 -62.79 -58.49 -54.62
CA GLY A 689 -63.66 -58.00 -53.54
C GLY A 689 -63.30 -56.63 -52.95
N VAL A 690 -62.46 -55.82 -53.60
CA VAL A 690 -62.06 -54.49 -53.11
C VAL A 690 -62.74 -53.36 -53.89
N ASP A 691 -63.61 -52.61 -53.22
CA ASP A 691 -64.28 -51.43 -53.77
C ASP A 691 -63.38 -50.20 -53.69
N VAL A 692 -63.21 -49.47 -54.80
CA VAL A 692 -62.37 -48.27 -54.85
C VAL A 692 -63.26 -47.05 -55.05
N HIS A 693 -63.19 -46.11 -54.11
CA HIS A 693 -63.90 -44.84 -54.16
C HIS A 693 -62.93 -43.68 -54.36
N THR A 694 -63.15 -42.86 -55.38
CA THR A 694 -62.32 -41.71 -55.71
C THR A 694 -63.10 -40.40 -55.50
N SER A 695 -62.53 -39.45 -54.76
CA SER A 695 -63.15 -38.14 -54.52
C SER A 695 -62.11 -37.02 -54.65
N ILE A 696 -62.20 -36.23 -55.72
CA ILE A 696 -61.22 -35.18 -56.04
C ILE A 696 -61.94 -33.83 -56.03
N SER A 697 -61.50 -32.94 -55.13
CA SER A 697 -62.04 -31.58 -55.06
C SER A 697 -61.66 -30.79 -56.33
N PRO A 698 -62.59 -30.01 -56.92
CA PRO A 698 -62.29 -29.17 -58.09
C PRO A 698 -61.10 -28.22 -57.87
N GLY A 699 -60.87 -27.79 -56.62
CA GLY A 699 -59.78 -26.89 -56.26
C GLY A 699 -58.37 -27.48 -56.41
N VAL A 700 -58.23 -28.81 -56.55
CA VAL A 700 -56.96 -29.51 -56.75
C VAL A 700 -56.99 -30.45 -57.96
N ALA A 701 -57.95 -30.26 -58.88
CA ALA A 701 -58.10 -31.13 -60.05
C ALA A 701 -56.82 -31.18 -60.92
N THR A 702 -56.02 -30.10 -60.94
CA THR A 702 -54.71 -30.04 -61.58
C THR A 702 -53.65 -29.56 -60.59
N VAL A 703 -52.54 -30.30 -60.49
CA VAL A 703 -51.38 -29.94 -59.64
C VAL A 703 -50.10 -29.87 -60.46
N ARG A 704 -49.10 -29.09 -60.00
CA ARG A 704 -47.77 -29.11 -60.61
C ARG A 704 -46.93 -30.21 -59.98
N ALA A 705 -46.72 -31.31 -60.69
CA ALA A 705 -45.97 -32.47 -60.22
C ALA A 705 -45.28 -33.20 -61.37
N ASP A 706 -44.37 -34.12 -61.05
CA ASP A 706 -43.89 -35.12 -62.00
C ASP A 706 -44.89 -36.28 -62.02
N SER A 707 -45.61 -36.42 -63.14
CA SER A 707 -46.65 -37.44 -63.31
C SER A 707 -46.13 -38.87 -63.06
N ARG A 708 -44.91 -39.19 -63.53
CA ARG A 708 -44.34 -40.55 -63.41
C ARG A 708 -44.04 -40.88 -61.96
N LEU A 709 -43.40 -39.96 -61.23
CA LEU A 709 -43.07 -40.16 -59.81
C LEU A 709 -44.32 -40.18 -58.95
N LEU A 710 -45.28 -39.27 -59.19
CA LEU A 710 -46.51 -39.23 -58.41
C LEU A 710 -47.37 -40.48 -58.64
N ARG A 711 -47.43 -40.99 -59.88
CA ARG A 711 -48.06 -42.29 -60.18
C ARG A 711 -47.39 -43.43 -59.43
N GLN A 712 -46.05 -43.46 -59.38
CA GLN A 712 -45.31 -44.47 -58.63
C GLN A 712 -45.64 -44.44 -57.12
N ALA A 713 -45.71 -43.25 -56.53
CA ALA A 713 -46.12 -43.09 -55.13
C ALA A 713 -47.56 -43.60 -54.89
N LEU A 714 -48.50 -43.26 -55.79
CA LEU A 714 -49.89 -43.72 -55.72
C LEU A 714 -50.01 -45.23 -55.88
N VAL A 715 -49.33 -45.82 -56.86
CA VAL A 715 -49.29 -47.29 -57.05
C VAL A 715 -48.77 -47.98 -55.79
N ASN A 716 -47.69 -47.48 -55.18
CA ASN A 716 -47.16 -48.05 -53.95
C ASN A 716 -48.15 -47.99 -52.77
N LEU A 717 -48.83 -46.85 -52.60
CA LEU A 717 -49.85 -46.69 -51.55
C LEU A 717 -51.07 -47.58 -51.80
N VAL A 718 -51.57 -47.63 -53.03
CA VAL A 718 -52.75 -48.41 -53.41
C VAL A 718 -52.46 -49.91 -53.37
N THR A 719 -51.30 -50.37 -53.85
CA THR A 719 -50.86 -51.77 -53.70
C THR A 719 -50.77 -52.16 -52.22
N ASN A 720 -50.23 -51.28 -51.37
CA ASN A 720 -50.18 -51.54 -49.93
C ASN A 720 -51.58 -51.67 -49.30
N ALA A 721 -52.52 -50.81 -49.71
CA ALA A 721 -53.92 -50.87 -49.29
C ALA A 721 -54.61 -52.17 -49.73
N PHE A 722 -54.44 -52.58 -50.98
CA PHE A 722 -55.01 -53.83 -51.51
C PHE A 722 -54.45 -55.07 -50.78
N GLN A 723 -53.14 -55.09 -50.52
CA GLN A 723 -52.50 -56.18 -49.78
C GLN A 723 -52.90 -56.24 -48.30
N ALA A 724 -53.32 -55.13 -47.70
CA ALA A 724 -53.83 -55.09 -46.33
C ALA A 724 -55.25 -55.67 -46.18
N MET A 725 -55.91 -55.98 -47.31
CA MET A 725 -57.31 -56.43 -47.38
C MET A 725 -57.46 -57.74 -48.21
N PRO A 726 -56.83 -58.85 -47.81
CA PRO A 726 -56.85 -60.11 -48.58
C PRO A 726 -58.23 -60.79 -48.67
N ARG A 727 -59.24 -60.31 -47.91
CA ARG A 727 -60.62 -60.83 -47.93
C ARG A 727 -61.62 -59.85 -48.55
N GLY A 728 -61.15 -58.80 -49.21
CA GLY A 728 -61.97 -57.68 -49.69
C GLY A 728 -62.13 -56.55 -48.66
N GLY A 729 -62.72 -55.44 -49.08
CA GLY A 729 -62.84 -54.20 -48.30
C GLY A 729 -63.04 -52.97 -49.19
N SER A 730 -62.79 -51.77 -48.67
CA SER A 730 -62.84 -50.54 -49.48
C SER A 730 -61.59 -49.67 -49.35
N VAL A 731 -61.13 -49.11 -50.47
CA VAL A 731 -60.08 -48.09 -50.53
C VAL A 731 -60.70 -46.77 -50.97
N THR A 732 -60.54 -45.73 -50.16
CA THR A 732 -60.92 -44.37 -50.49
C THR A 732 -59.69 -43.55 -50.84
N ILE A 733 -59.63 -43.03 -52.07
CA ILE A 733 -58.59 -42.09 -52.53
C ILE A 733 -59.23 -40.71 -52.64
N SER A 734 -58.75 -39.76 -51.86
CA SER A 734 -59.29 -38.39 -51.85
C SER A 734 -58.20 -37.35 -52.08
N ALA A 735 -58.53 -36.30 -52.81
CA ALA A 735 -57.66 -35.14 -53.01
C ALA A 735 -58.40 -33.85 -52.60
N THR A 736 -57.85 -33.11 -51.63
CA THR A 736 -58.41 -31.85 -51.14
C THR A 736 -57.35 -30.76 -51.09
N ASP A 737 -57.76 -29.50 -51.18
CA ASP A 737 -56.87 -28.38 -50.91
C ASP A 737 -56.72 -28.15 -49.40
N VAL A 738 -55.52 -27.81 -48.99
CA VAL A 738 -55.18 -27.47 -47.61
C VAL A 738 -54.35 -26.20 -47.61
N ILE A 739 -54.71 -25.27 -46.72
CA ILE A 739 -53.93 -24.06 -46.49
C ILE A 739 -52.90 -24.38 -45.41
N SER A 740 -51.64 -24.11 -45.71
CA SER A 740 -50.52 -24.16 -44.77
C SER A 740 -49.72 -22.86 -44.87
N ASP A 741 -48.85 -22.58 -43.90
CA ASP A 741 -48.08 -21.34 -43.82
C ASP A 741 -47.22 -21.03 -45.07
N GLY A 742 -47.02 -22.01 -45.96
CA GLY A 742 -46.34 -21.89 -47.26
C GLY A 742 -47.23 -21.78 -48.51
N GLY A 743 -48.55 -21.70 -48.37
CA GLY A 743 -49.51 -21.56 -49.48
C GLY A 743 -50.53 -22.70 -49.59
N ARG A 744 -51.26 -22.74 -50.72
CA ARG A 744 -52.28 -23.76 -51.01
C ARG A 744 -51.61 -25.03 -51.49
N LEU A 745 -51.75 -26.12 -50.74
CA LEU A 745 -51.21 -27.44 -51.06
C LEU A 745 -52.34 -28.41 -51.42
N ALA A 746 -52.04 -29.39 -52.27
CA ALA A 746 -52.94 -30.52 -52.50
C ALA A 746 -52.60 -31.65 -51.52
N ARG A 747 -53.58 -32.07 -50.72
CA ARG A 747 -53.48 -33.26 -49.87
C ARG A 747 -54.12 -34.43 -50.60
N ILE A 748 -53.32 -35.45 -50.88
CA ILE A 748 -53.81 -36.74 -51.40
C ILE A 748 -53.82 -37.72 -50.24
N SER A 749 -54.95 -38.40 -50.01
CA SER A 749 -55.15 -39.34 -48.92
C SER A 749 -55.64 -40.67 -49.47
N VAL A 750 -54.95 -41.75 -49.14
CA VAL A 750 -55.34 -43.14 -49.43
C VAL A 750 -55.71 -43.80 -48.11
N ARG A 751 -56.97 -44.22 -47.97
CA ARG A 751 -57.48 -44.88 -46.76
C ARG A 751 -58.04 -46.25 -47.13
N ASP A 752 -57.57 -47.29 -46.45
CA ASP A 752 -58.12 -48.64 -46.53
C ASP A 752 -58.91 -49.03 -45.26
N THR A 753 -59.64 -50.14 -45.34
CA THR A 753 -60.35 -50.76 -44.21
C THR A 753 -59.69 -52.07 -43.76
N GLY A 754 -58.38 -52.23 -43.99
CA GLY A 754 -57.63 -53.45 -43.71
C GLY A 754 -57.19 -53.62 -42.26
N THR A 755 -56.21 -54.51 -42.05
CA THR A 755 -55.73 -54.90 -40.71
C THR A 755 -55.05 -53.77 -39.92
N GLY A 756 -54.71 -52.66 -40.57
CA GLY A 756 -54.05 -51.51 -39.97
C GLY A 756 -52.59 -51.78 -39.57
N ILE A 757 -51.93 -50.74 -39.06
CA ILE A 757 -50.51 -50.79 -38.66
C ILE A 757 -50.43 -50.81 -37.11
N PRO A 758 -49.79 -51.84 -36.50
CA PRO A 758 -49.52 -51.88 -35.06
C PRO A 758 -48.80 -50.62 -34.56
N ARG A 759 -49.11 -50.17 -33.34
CA ARG A 759 -48.57 -48.89 -32.82
C ARG A 759 -47.04 -48.82 -32.79
N GLU A 760 -46.38 -49.94 -32.50
CA GLU A 760 -44.92 -50.08 -32.42
C GLU A 760 -44.21 -49.94 -33.77
N ASP A 761 -44.89 -50.21 -34.88
CA ASP A 761 -44.30 -50.20 -36.22
C ASP A 761 -44.52 -48.88 -36.97
N ARG A 762 -45.39 -47.99 -36.48
CA ARG A 762 -45.82 -46.76 -37.19
C ARG A 762 -44.66 -45.82 -37.55
N ASP A 763 -43.66 -45.70 -36.69
CA ASP A 763 -42.49 -44.84 -36.96
C ASP A 763 -41.47 -45.54 -37.87
N ARG A 764 -41.53 -46.88 -37.95
CA ARG A 764 -40.60 -47.72 -38.70
C ARG A 764 -41.07 -48.04 -40.11
N VAL A 765 -42.36 -47.90 -40.43
CA VAL A 765 -42.93 -48.23 -41.76
C VAL A 765 -42.31 -47.47 -42.93
N PHE A 766 -41.62 -46.36 -42.64
CA PHE A 766 -40.94 -45.54 -43.64
C PHE A 766 -39.42 -45.73 -43.66
N GLN A 767 -38.86 -46.56 -42.77
CA GLN A 767 -37.46 -46.96 -42.83
C GLN A 767 -37.26 -47.92 -44.01
N ALA A 768 -36.17 -47.75 -44.76
CA ALA A 768 -35.85 -48.66 -45.85
C ALA A 768 -35.65 -50.10 -45.34
N PHE A 769 -36.10 -51.07 -46.14
CA PHE A 769 -36.04 -52.52 -45.85
C PHE A 769 -36.92 -53.01 -44.69
N PHE A 770 -37.70 -52.13 -44.05
CA PHE A 770 -38.66 -52.55 -43.04
C PHE A 770 -39.93 -53.11 -43.70
N THR A 771 -40.27 -54.37 -43.42
CA THR A 771 -41.52 -54.99 -43.89
C THR A 771 -42.01 -56.04 -42.90
N THR A 772 -43.34 -56.15 -42.77
CA THR A 772 -44.02 -57.21 -42.01
C THR A 772 -44.64 -58.27 -42.95
N LYS A 773 -44.41 -58.14 -44.27
CA LYS A 773 -44.99 -59.00 -45.30
C LYS A 773 -43.97 -60.04 -45.79
N PRO A 774 -44.37 -61.31 -46.01
CA PRO A 774 -43.44 -62.37 -46.45
C PRO A 774 -42.78 -62.11 -47.81
N THR A 775 -43.45 -61.36 -48.70
CA THR A 775 -43.03 -61.12 -50.08
C THR A 775 -42.58 -59.69 -50.39
N GLY A 776 -42.60 -58.78 -49.40
CA GLY A 776 -42.31 -57.35 -49.62
C GLY A 776 -40.82 -56.99 -49.56
N THR A 777 -40.41 -55.97 -50.31
CA THR A 777 -39.02 -55.45 -50.32
C THR A 777 -38.75 -54.46 -49.19
N GLY A 778 -39.81 -53.93 -48.57
CA GLY A 778 -39.71 -52.90 -47.51
C GLY A 778 -39.29 -51.52 -48.00
N LEU A 779 -39.19 -51.29 -49.32
CA LEU A 779 -38.75 -50.02 -49.90
C LEU A 779 -39.91 -49.10 -50.33
N GLY A 780 -41.11 -49.66 -50.58
CA GLY A 780 -42.22 -48.92 -51.20
C GLY A 780 -42.64 -47.64 -50.46
N LEU A 781 -42.82 -47.69 -49.13
CA LEU A 781 -43.21 -46.51 -48.33
C LEU A 781 -42.05 -45.51 -48.15
N ALA A 782 -40.80 -45.99 -48.10
CA ALA A 782 -39.62 -45.14 -48.10
C ALA A 782 -39.49 -44.37 -49.43
N VAL A 783 -39.81 -45.01 -50.56
CA VAL A 783 -39.88 -44.37 -51.88
C VAL A 783 -40.98 -43.31 -51.94
N VAL A 784 -42.18 -43.59 -51.40
CA VAL A 784 -43.28 -42.62 -51.33
C VAL A 784 -42.86 -41.36 -50.56
N ARG A 785 -42.17 -41.52 -49.42
CA ARG A 785 -41.65 -40.39 -48.63
C ARG A 785 -40.67 -39.55 -49.45
N ARG A 786 -39.67 -40.17 -50.11
CA ARG A 786 -38.70 -39.44 -50.94
C ARG A 786 -39.35 -38.73 -52.12
N ILE A 787 -40.38 -39.32 -52.74
CA ILE A 787 -41.13 -38.68 -53.82
C ILE A 787 -41.88 -37.44 -53.30
N ALA A 788 -42.53 -37.54 -52.14
CA ALA A 788 -43.20 -36.40 -51.52
C ALA A 788 -42.21 -35.27 -51.19
N GLU A 789 -41.09 -35.60 -50.54
CA GLU A 789 -40.01 -34.65 -50.21
C GLU A 789 -39.41 -34.00 -51.47
N GLY A 790 -39.17 -34.79 -52.53
CA GLY A 790 -38.67 -34.29 -53.81
C GLY A 790 -39.60 -33.26 -54.47
N HIS A 791 -40.90 -33.35 -54.24
CA HIS A 791 -41.90 -32.38 -54.70
C HIS A 791 -42.10 -31.20 -53.73
N GLY A 792 -41.28 -31.09 -52.67
CA GLY A 792 -41.44 -30.09 -51.62
C GLY A 792 -42.62 -30.35 -50.68
N GLY A 793 -43.18 -31.56 -50.70
CA GLY A 793 -44.28 -32.01 -49.85
C GLY A 793 -43.81 -32.81 -48.64
N ARG A 794 -44.78 -33.31 -47.85
CA ARG A 794 -44.56 -34.21 -46.72
C ARG A 794 -45.64 -35.29 -46.68
N LEU A 795 -45.31 -36.44 -46.10
CA LEU A 795 -46.21 -37.60 -45.95
C LEU A 795 -46.80 -37.69 -44.55
#